data_AF-J9GMZ2-F1
#
_entry.id   AF-J9GMZ2-F1
#
_cell.length_a   1.000
_cell.length_b   1.000
_cell.length_c   1.000
_cell.angle_alpha   90.00
_cell.angle_beta   90.00
_cell.angle_gamma   90.00
#
_symmetry.space_group_name_H-M   'P 1'
#
loop_
_entity.id
_entity.type
_entity.pdbx_description
1 polymer ?
#
loop_
_entity_poly.entity_id
_entity_poly.type
_entity_poly.pdbx_seq_one_letter_code
_entity_poly.pdbx_strand_id
1 'polypeptide(L)'
;MLYLELNQYSSEAWGNGLFVFGMWPDSELFKEENAVRRRFMLNKEKASAILADFSLTAADRIASLPIERGTIQRALMTFLTSDDSLNDANSLFECILCKHPEFNYAKMPWLEIGSSGPVKVMVDLNTGKDSKKELVKDEEGNFVLNILSEKKSKVSFNITTDPAPKDNPAIVSFEIALVDIDDFSEVGVIKKAKVGTNKRATRKMSVNIADGMFDEGDYLLRVRALDENGIVLEQKKMFKEDQVQAAWEEAKKENPNLQMEQYRLEHHVAYCNESAVFTIVNDGEVPEGQIDKRAKVNSYTQAIILYRSAHLAKNEDLEIPTDGVDRNRWVDGNLNNTYHFDFGAAYAYQIQMSKKLIQLESTFLKNANDFGYIEALLGGNPTDAYLMNPNDTAVREPLFVPVSDIHIPNELGALREDLFAIIRESAEDETGLTSTLDFTSNLGLIKAYLSEYDAWLREELEKDLSTEAVVKLQNIDTVLLSVEMPDGSKTKIKMISPLHPLRLAWIVNLYELYQDWEERTIENPKYRKAWYRKLDKLFQGQISMNVAPIVLSDDPLKEAYQYIGELTFGWGVYAQPSQSEEAFSSGNRQLKSYISMLLNVAREKRIDSDVNLDLVVRHLFNYSVSHPYTDKLVINLFNAGDAATFAEALVRLEKIGIGHELTYEIRLFTDENMLQSGESFKDLLDPESAVANDAEVFSQASANRLFPKLRFSLNRTSDFINKHDDYQAHLSFLVNPFVVNTEPSRPSELSRSFFLNGTICRDIVEAKPIGKTFVWNRYYSNKSLPNPVSESANLEVSLFASLQEVIGKMLSSTIEESVPATTLRLKESDMMLLSFIHDSSDWVITFDKNMGPEFYDLPCGDSDVPY
;
A
#
# COMPACT_ATOMS: atom_id res chain seq x y z
N MET A 1 -12.24 5.85 -38.78
CA MET A 1 -12.70 6.74 -39.87
C MET A 1 -12.78 6.03 -41.21
N LEU A 2 -11.69 5.44 -41.72
CA LEU A 2 -11.71 4.71 -43.01
C LEU A 2 -12.81 3.64 -43.12
N TYR A 3 -13.01 2.82 -42.08
CA TYR A 3 -14.11 1.85 -42.03
C TYR A 3 -15.51 2.49 -42.17
N LEU A 4 -15.71 3.67 -41.57
CA LEU A 4 -17.00 4.39 -41.64
C LEU A 4 -17.20 4.99 -43.03
N GLU A 5 -16.16 5.54 -43.65
CA GLU A 5 -16.21 6.06 -45.03
C GLU A 5 -16.58 4.97 -46.02
N LEU A 6 -15.94 3.80 -45.93
CA LEU A 6 -16.22 2.64 -46.78
C LEU A 6 -17.65 2.12 -46.62
N ASN A 7 -18.26 2.35 -45.46
CA ASN A 7 -19.63 1.93 -45.13
C ASN A 7 -20.61 3.12 -45.03
N GLN A 8 -20.29 4.23 -45.70
CA GLN A 8 -21.16 5.40 -45.90
C GLN A 8 -21.71 6.02 -44.61
N TYR A 9 -20.99 5.90 -43.50
CA TYR A 9 -21.39 6.44 -42.19
C TYR A 9 -22.80 5.98 -41.72
N SER A 10 -23.25 4.81 -42.16
CA SER A 10 -24.53 4.25 -41.72
C SER A 10 -24.53 4.00 -40.20
N SER A 11 -25.71 4.06 -39.57
CA SER A 11 -25.87 3.82 -38.12
C SER A 11 -25.36 2.44 -37.70
N GLU A 12 -25.55 1.43 -38.55
CA GLU A 12 -25.03 0.09 -38.36
C GLU A 12 -23.49 0.05 -38.47
N ALA A 13 -22.89 0.81 -39.39
CA ALA A 13 -21.43 0.88 -39.51
C ALA A 13 -20.78 1.47 -38.26
N TRP A 14 -21.40 2.44 -37.61
CA TRP A 14 -20.87 2.98 -36.35
C TRP A 14 -20.80 1.95 -35.23
N GLY A 15 -21.82 1.08 -35.12
CA GLY A 15 -21.86 0.04 -34.09
C GLY A 15 -21.06 -1.22 -34.44
N ASN A 16 -21.05 -1.63 -35.71
CA ASN A 16 -20.21 -2.75 -36.15
C ASN A 16 -18.72 -2.37 -36.17
N GLY A 17 -18.39 -1.10 -36.40
CA GLY A 17 -17.01 -0.60 -36.41
C GLY A 17 -16.29 -0.64 -35.06
N LEU A 18 -16.97 -1.02 -33.98
CA LEU A 18 -16.38 -1.19 -32.64
C LEU A 18 -15.23 -2.21 -32.61
N PHE A 19 -15.21 -3.19 -33.51
CA PHE A 19 -14.14 -4.20 -33.58
C PHE A 19 -12.74 -3.59 -33.77
N VAL A 20 -12.65 -2.43 -34.42
CA VAL A 20 -11.38 -1.71 -34.62
C VAL A 20 -10.76 -1.25 -33.30
N PHE A 21 -11.57 -1.14 -32.24
CA PHE A 21 -11.16 -0.81 -30.88
C PHE A 21 -11.05 -2.04 -29.97
N GLY A 22 -11.11 -3.25 -30.52
CA GLY A 22 -11.11 -4.50 -29.74
C GLY A 22 -12.40 -4.69 -28.96
N MET A 23 -13.53 -4.23 -29.50
CA MET A 23 -14.85 -4.36 -28.89
C MET A 23 -15.81 -5.17 -29.77
N TRP A 24 -16.81 -5.79 -29.14
CA TRP A 24 -17.80 -6.63 -29.79
C TRP A 24 -18.68 -5.82 -30.76
N PRO A 25 -18.76 -6.18 -32.06
CA PRO A 25 -19.62 -5.51 -33.03
C PRO A 25 -21.09 -5.50 -32.60
N ASP A 26 -21.75 -4.34 -32.70
CA ASP A 26 -23.15 -4.15 -32.31
C ASP A 26 -23.93 -3.38 -33.39
N SER A 27 -24.64 -4.10 -34.26
CA SER A 27 -25.37 -3.48 -35.38
C SER A 27 -26.52 -2.55 -34.95
N GLU A 28 -26.99 -2.67 -33.70
CA GLU A 28 -28.12 -1.90 -33.16
C GLU A 28 -27.70 -0.86 -32.11
N LEU A 29 -26.41 -0.53 -32.00
CA LEU A 29 -25.90 0.42 -31.00
C LEU A 29 -26.70 1.74 -30.97
N PHE A 30 -27.09 2.25 -32.14
CA PHE A 30 -27.80 3.52 -32.33
C PHE A 30 -29.32 3.37 -32.54
N LYS A 31 -29.89 2.18 -32.34
CA LYS A 31 -31.33 1.94 -32.53
C LYS A 31 -32.19 2.76 -31.56
N GLU A 32 -31.71 2.93 -30.34
CA GLU A 32 -32.34 3.74 -29.29
C GLU A 32 -31.38 4.82 -28.81
N GLU A 33 -31.60 6.06 -29.26
CA GLU A 33 -30.71 7.21 -28.99
C GLU A 33 -30.47 7.47 -27.50
N ASN A 34 -31.45 7.15 -26.64
CA ASN A 34 -31.35 7.33 -25.19
C ASN A 34 -30.58 6.20 -24.49
N ALA A 35 -30.45 5.04 -25.13
CA ALA A 35 -29.79 3.87 -24.57
C ALA A 35 -28.34 3.69 -25.07
N VAL A 36 -27.91 4.43 -26.10
CA VAL A 36 -26.58 4.29 -26.75
C VAL A 36 -25.45 4.20 -25.73
N ARG A 37 -25.38 5.14 -24.77
CA ARG A 37 -24.30 5.19 -23.76
C ARG A 37 -24.33 3.97 -22.85
N ARG A 38 -25.51 3.53 -22.40
CA ARG A 38 -25.67 2.35 -21.54
C ARG A 38 -25.30 1.08 -22.31
N ARG A 39 -25.81 0.94 -23.53
CA ARG A 39 -25.55 -0.19 -24.42
C ARG A 39 -24.06 -0.30 -24.77
N PHE A 40 -23.41 0.82 -25.10
CA PHE A 40 -21.97 0.89 -25.32
C PHE A 40 -21.18 0.42 -24.09
N MET A 41 -21.53 0.92 -22.89
CA MET A 41 -20.82 0.56 -21.65
C MET A 41 -21.04 -0.91 -21.26
N LEU A 42 -22.24 -1.44 -21.44
CA LEU A 42 -22.51 -2.88 -21.23
C LEU A 42 -21.70 -3.73 -22.21
N ASN A 43 -21.68 -3.35 -23.50
CA ASN A 43 -20.86 -4.01 -24.49
C ASN A 43 -19.37 -3.97 -24.10
N LYS A 44 -18.84 -2.82 -23.72
CA LYS A 44 -17.42 -2.67 -23.34
C LYS A 44 -17.07 -3.48 -22.09
N GLU A 45 -17.74 -3.21 -20.97
CA GLU A 45 -17.33 -3.67 -19.64
C GLU A 45 -17.87 -5.06 -19.29
N LYS A 46 -18.99 -5.48 -19.89
CA LYS A 46 -19.69 -6.74 -19.53
C LYS A 46 -19.72 -7.80 -20.62
N ALA A 47 -19.32 -7.47 -21.85
CA ALA A 47 -19.27 -8.45 -22.93
C ALA A 47 -17.87 -8.52 -23.55
N SER A 48 -17.38 -7.42 -24.11
CA SER A 48 -16.11 -7.34 -24.82
C SER A 48 -14.93 -7.69 -23.92
N ALA A 49 -14.82 -7.05 -22.76
CA ALA A 49 -13.73 -7.29 -21.82
C ALA A 49 -13.66 -8.75 -21.34
N ILE A 50 -14.82 -9.40 -21.16
CA ILE A 50 -14.91 -10.79 -20.69
C ILE A 50 -14.55 -11.76 -21.81
N LEU A 51 -15.15 -11.60 -22.99
CA LEU A 51 -14.93 -12.54 -24.10
C LEU A 51 -13.49 -12.45 -24.64
N ALA A 52 -12.87 -11.28 -24.58
CA ALA A 52 -11.49 -11.04 -24.99
C ALA A 52 -10.45 -11.18 -23.86
N ASP A 53 -10.82 -11.69 -22.68
CA ASP A 53 -9.86 -11.96 -21.61
C ASP A 53 -9.08 -13.26 -21.88
N PHE A 54 -7.93 -13.14 -22.55
CA PHE A 54 -7.12 -14.28 -22.93
C PHE A 54 -6.44 -15.02 -21.77
N SER A 55 -6.51 -14.49 -20.54
CA SER A 55 -6.03 -15.17 -19.33
C SER A 55 -6.99 -16.24 -18.81
N LEU A 56 -8.26 -16.21 -19.22
CA LEU A 56 -9.31 -17.15 -18.84
C LEU A 56 -9.53 -18.21 -19.91
N THR A 57 -10.03 -19.40 -19.52
CA THR A 57 -10.40 -20.44 -20.50
C THR A 57 -11.64 -20.02 -21.29
N ALA A 58 -11.85 -20.58 -22.50
CA ALA A 58 -13.04 -20.28 -23.30
C ALA A 58 -14.36 -20.60 -22.55
N ALA A 59 -14.35 -21.64 -21.71
CA ALA A 59 -15.49 -22.01 -20.89
C ALA A 59 -15.79 -20.95 -19.82
N ASP A 60 -14.77 -20.44 -19.13
CA ASP A 60 -14.91 -19.40 -18.11
C ASP A 60 -15.40 -18.08 -18.71
N ARG A 61 -14.83 -17.68 -19.87
CA ARG A 61 -15.28 -16.48 -20.59
C ARG A 61 -16.76 -16.56 -20.95
N ILE A 62 -17.22 -17.69 -21.47
CA ILE A 62 -18.64 -17.89 -21.82
C ILE A 62 -19.52 -17.94 -20.56
N ALA A 63 -19.06 -18.58 -19.49
CA ALA A 63 -19.81 -18.68 -18.24
C ALA A 63 -19.99 -17.32 -17.54
N SER A 64 -19.02 -16.41 -17.70
CA SER A 64 -19.07 -15.04 -17.17
C SER A 64 -19.89 -14.07 -18.02
N LEU A 65 -20.30 -14.44 -19.24
CA LEU A 65 -21.17 -13.60 -20.06
C LEU A 65 -22.62 -13.59 -19.54
N PRO A 66 -23.28 -12.43 -19.48
CA PRO A 66 -24.66 -12.31 -19.03
C PRO A 66 -25.66 -12.70 -20.12
N ILE A 67 -25.61 -13.94 -20.60
CA ILE A 67 -26.50 -14.50 -21.63
C ILE A 67 -27.40 -15.60 -21.07
N GLU A 68 -28.62 -15.72 -21.60
CA GLU A 68 -29.60 -16.71 -21.16
C GLU A 68 -29.07 -18.14 -21.27
N ARG A 69 -29.13 -18.92 -20.19
CA ARG A 69 -28.57 -20.29 -20.14
C ARG A 69 -29.22 -21.23 -21.15
N GLY A 70 -28.42 -22.05 -21.82
CA GLY A 70 -28.90 -23.10 -22.73
C GLY A 70 -29.28 -22.61 -24.13
N THR A 71 -28.86 -21.40 -24.50
CA THR A 71 -29.13 -20.78 -25.81
C THR A 71 -27.94 -20.97 -26.75
N ILE A 72 -26.95 -20.06 -26.71
CA ILE A 72 -25.87 -19.96 -27.70
C ILE A 72 -24.50 -20.38 -27.16
N GLN A 73 -24.39 -20.71 -25.86
CA GLN A 73 -23.13 -21.04 -25.18
C GLN A 73 -22.36 -22.18 -25.88
N ARG A 74 -23.06 -23.22 -26.33
CA ARG A 74 -22.43 -24.37 -27.02
C ARG A 74 -21.86 -23.98 -28.38
N ALA A 75 -22.54 -23.08 -29.10
CA ALA A 75 -22.08 -22.58 -30.40
C ALA A 75 -20.87 -21.65 -30.21
N LEU A 76 -20.91 -20.75 -29.22
CA LEU A 76 -19.76 -19.91 -28.85
C LEU A 76 -18.55 -20.74 -28.41
N MET A 77 -18.75 -21.80 -27.62
CA MET A 77 -17.67 -22.68 -27.19
C MET A 77 -17.01 -23.38 -28.37
N THR A 78 -17.81 -23.84 -29.33
CA THR A 78 -17.30 -24.45 -30.56
C THR A 78 -16.51 -23.44 -31.38
N PHE A 79 -17.03 -22.22 -31.54
CA PHE A 79 -16.34 -21.13 -32.24
C PHE A 79 -14.98 -20.80 -31.61
N LEU A 80 -14.94 -20.51 -30.29
CA LEU A 80 -13.73 -20.12 -29.57
C LEU A 80 -12.65 -21.21 -29.51
N THR A 81 -13.02 -22.49 -29.69
CA THR A 81 -12.08 -23.62 -29.64
C THR A 81 -11.70 -24.16 -31.02
N SER A 82 -12.32 -23.67 -32.10
CA SER A 82 -12.13 -24.18 -33.45
C SER A 82 -11.04 -23.48 -34.27
N ASP A 83 -10.61 -22.29 -33.85
CA ASP A 83 -9.67 -21.45 -34.62
C ASP A 83 -8.55 -20.90 -33.71
N ASP A 84 -7.36 -21.50 -33.80
CA ASP A 84 -6.17 -21.11 -33.03
C ASP A 84 -5.64 -19.69 -33.38
N SER A 85 -6.18 -19.05 -34.43
CA SER A 85 -5.77 -17.70 -34.85
C SER A 85 -6.43 -16.57 -34.04
N LEU A 86 -7.39 -16.89 -33.16
CA LEU A 86 -8.08 -15.91 -32.32
C LEU A 86 -7.30 -15.64 -31.03
N ASN A 87 -6.18 -14.92 -31.13
CA ASN A 87 -5.26 -14.67 -30.02
C ASN A 87 -5.30 -13.23 -29.45
N ASP A 88 -6.04 -12.33 -30.07
CA ASP A 88 -6.24 -10.96 -29.60
C ASP A 88 -7.68 -10.46 -29.84
N ALA A 89 -8.05 -9.38 -29.16
CA ALA A 89 -9.41 -8.84 -29.17
C ALA A 89 -9.83 -8.35 -30.57
N ASN A 90 -8.93 -7.72 -31.33
CA ASN A 90 -9.27 -7.19 -32.66
C ASN A 90 -9.54 -8.36 -33.62
N SER A 91 -8.66 -9.35 -33.65
CA SER A 91 -8.81 -10.55 -34.49
C SER A 91 -10.09 -11.33 -34.15
N LEU A 92 -10.40 -11.47 -32.86
CA LEU A 92 -11.64 -12.10 -32.37
C LEU A 92 -12.90 -11.38 -32.89
N PHE A 93 -12.98 -10.07 -32.67
CA PHE A 93 -14.17 -9.30 -33.01
C PHE A 93 -14.30 -9.00 -34.50
N GLU A 94 -13.19 -8.91 -35.23
CA GLU A 94 -13.19 -8.88 -36.70
C GLU A 94 -13.72 -10.21 -37.27
N CYS A 95 -13.30 -11.34 -36.70
CA CYS A 95 -13.79 -12.66 -37.11
C CYS A 95 -15.31 -12.79 -36.87
N ILE A 96 -15.80 -12.30 -35.73
CA ILE A 96 -17.25 -12.25 -35.45
C ILE A 96 -17.98 -11.40 -36.50
N LEU A 97 -17.47 -10.22 -36.85
CA LEU A 97 -18.10 -9.36 -37.84
C LEU A 97 -18.13 -10.00 -39.25
N CYS A 98 -17.00 -10.55 -39.69
CA CYS A 98 -16.81 -10.97 -41.06
C CYS A 98 -17.27 -12.41 -41.35
N LYS A 99 -17.11 -13.33 -40.39
CA LYS A 99 -17.34 -14.77 -40.58
C LYS A 99 -18.51 -15.31 -39.75
N HIS A 100 -18.79 -14.72 -38.59
CA HIS A 100 -19.82 -15.18 -37.66
C HIS A 100 -20.82 -14.09 -37.25
N PRO A 101 -21.54 -13.47 -38.21
CA PRO A 101 -22.47 -12.37 -37.93
C PRO A 101 -23.67 -12.80 -37.08
N GLU A 102 -23.91 -14.10 -36.90
CA GLU A 102 -24.83 -14.65 -35.91
C GLU A 102 -24.40 -14.33 -34.47
N PHE A 103 -23.10 -14.12 -34.22
CA PHE A 103 -22.55 -13.74 -32.93
C PHE A 103 -22.50 -12.23 -32.70
N ASN A 104 -23.10 -11.40 -33.56
CA ASN A 104 -23.17 -9.96 -33.31
C ASN A 104 -23.83 -9.64 -31.96
N TYR A 105 -23.34 -8.62 -31.24
CA TYR A 105 -23.85 -8.23 -29.92
C TYR A 105 -25.37 -8.02 -29.94
N ALA A 106 -25.91 -7.45 -31.02
CA ALA A 106 -27.35 -7.21 -31.15
C ALA A 106 -28.21 -8.48 -31.24
N LYS A 107 -27.61 -9.63 -31.57
CA LYS A 107 -28.30 -10.91 -31.73
C LYS A 107 -28.11 -11.84 -30.53
N MET A 108 -27.26 -11.46 -29.57
CA MET A 108 -27.03 -12.26 -28.37
C MET A 108 -28.26 -12.24 -27.45
N PRO A 109 -28.64 -13.39 -26.86
CA PRO A 109 -29.73 -13.48 -25.91
C PRO A 109 -29.24 -12.99 -24.53
N TRP A 110 -28.98 -11.69 -24.42
CA TRP A 110 -28.56 -11.08 -23.17
C TRP A 110 -29.66 -11.25 -22.12
N LEU A 111 -29.27 -11.66 -20.91
CA LEU A 111 -30.14 -11.53 -19.74
C LEU A 111 -30.49 -10.05 -19.59
N GLU A 112 -31.75 -9.72 -19.30
CA GLU A 112 -32.15 -8.34 -19.03
C GLU A 112 -31.43 -7.81 -17.76
N ILE A 113 -30.23 -7.26 -17.94
CA ILE A 113 -29.48 -6.62 -16.84
C ILE A 113 -30.10 -5.24 -16.60
N GLY A 114 -31.05 -5.18 -15.67
CA GLY A 114 -31.57 -3.92 -15.14
C GLY A 114 -32.44 -3.13 -16.10
N SER A 115 -33.25 -3.80 -16.93
CA SER A 115 -34.35 -3.14 -17.65
C SER A 115 -35.44 -2.73 -16.66
N SER A 116 -35.32 -1.54 -16.08
CA SER A 116 -36.35 -0.97 -15.20
C SER A 116 -37.08 0.22 -15.81
N GLY A 117 -36.94 0.39 -17.13
CA GLY A 117 -37.42 1.54 -17.86
C GLY A 117 -36.65 2.83 -17.53
N PRO A 118 -36.91 3.92 -18.28
CA PRO A 118 -36.18 5.16 -18.12
C PRO A 118 -36.53 5.85 -16.79
N VAL A 119 -35.50 6.26 -16.05
CA VAL A 119 -35.63 6.93 -14.75
C VAL A 119 -35.68 8.44 -14.96
N LYS A 120 -36.67 9.12 -14.37
CA LYS A 120 -36.64 10.58 -14.23
C LYS A 120 -35.87 10.95 -12.97
N VAL A 121 -34.83 11.76 -13.09
CA VAL A 121 -34.05 12.30 -11.97
C VAL A 121 -34.29 13.81 -11.92
N MET A 122 -34.60 14.35 -10.75
CA MET A 122 -34.78 15.78 -10.50
C MET A 122 -33.84 16.27 -9.40
N VAL A 123 -33.24 17.43 -9.58
CA VAL A 123 -32.21 17.97 -8.66
C VAL A 123 -32.55 19.39 -8.22
N ASP A 124 -32.74 19.59 -6.92
CA ASP A 124 -33.09 20.89 -6.35
C ASP A 124 -32.05 21.33 -5.31
N LEU A 125 -31.45 22.52 -5.50
CA LEU A 125 -30.49 23.08 -4.54
C LEU A 125 -31.21 23.51 -3.26
N ASN A 126 -30.54 23.29 -2.13
CA ASN A 126 -30.97 23.74 -0.82
C ASN A 126 -30.08 24.91 -0.38
N THR A 127 -30.68 26.01 0.05
CA THR A 127 -29.97 27.15 0.65
C THR A 127 -29.51 26.81 2.07
N GLY A 128 -28.23 27.04 2.34
CA GLY A 128 -27.60 26.94 3.65
C GLY A 128 -27.84 28.16 4.54
N LYS A 129 -27.27 28.15 5.74
CA LYS A 129 -27.39 29.28 6.70
C LYS A 129 -26.11 30.10 6.85
N ASP A 130 -24.96 29.51 6.54
CA ASP A 130 -23.64 30.12 6.72
C ASP A 130 -23.01 30.37 5.34
N SER A 131 -22.97 31.65 4.93
CA SER A 131 -22.45 32.08 3.63
C SER A 131 -20.95 31.84 3.43
N LYS A 132 -20.23 31.47 4.50
CA LYS A 132 -18.79 31.15 4.46
C LYS A 132 -18.50 29.66 4.34
N LYS A 133 -19.51 28.79 4.48
CA LYS A 133 -19.35 27.33 4.54
C LYS A 133 -20.37 26.56 3.71
N GLU A 134 -21.46 27.18 3.32
CA GLU A 134 -22.56 26.55 2.62
C GLU A 134 -23.02 27.42 1.45
N LEU A 135 -23.63 26.79 0.45
CA LEU A 135 -24.28 27.50 -0.65
C LEU A 135 -25.42 28.38 -0.13
N VAL A 136 -25.37 29.68 -0.39
CA VAL A 136 -26.41 30.65 0.02
C VAL A 136 -27.01 31.36 -1.18
N LYS A 137 -28.07 32.14 -0.96
CA LYS A 137 -28.58 33.08 -1.97
C LYS A 137 -28.04 34.48 -1.67
N ASP A 138 -27.61 35.19 -2.71
CA ASP A 138 -27.22 36.60 -2.62
C ASP A 138 -28.45 37.53 -2.54
N GLU A 139 -28.21 38.85 -2.52
CA GLU A 139 -29.27 39.87 -2.45
C GLU A 139 -30.15 39.91 -3.71
N GLU A 140 -29.65 39.39 -4.83
CA GLU A 140 -30.37 39.29 -6.11
C GLU A 140 -31.13 37.95 -6.25
N GLY A 141 -30.92 37.02 -5.33
CA GLY A 141 -31.57 35.72 -5.27
C GLY A 141 -30.83 34.59 -6.01
N ASN A 142 -29.63 34.85 -6.52
CA ASN A 142 -28.76 33.88 -7.19
C ASN A 142 -28.03 33.02 -6.18
N PHE A 143 -27.72 31.77 -6.53
CA PHE A 143 -26.99 30.87 -5.65
C PHE A 143 -25.49 31.14 -5.73
N VAL A 144 -24.86 31.42 -4.60
CA VAL A 144 -23.43 31.72 -4.51
C VAL A 144 -22.76 30.79 -3.49
N LEU A 145 -21.67 30.17 -3.91
CA LEU A 145 -20.80 29.33 -3.08
C LEU A 145 -19.46 30.06 -2.88
N ASN A 146 -19.34 30.77 -1.76
CA ASN A 146 -18.05 31.34 -1.37
C ASN A 146 -17.17 30.24 -0.78
N ILE A 147 -16.01 30.03 -1.36
CA ILE A 147 -15.01 29.09 -0.86
C ILE A 147 -13.86 29.92 -0.32
N LEU A 148 -13.66 29.87 1.00
CA LEU A 148 -12.51 30.48 1.63
C LEU A 148 -11.24 29.72 1.23
N SER A 149 -10.10 30.40 1.14
CA SER A 149 -8.87 29.74 0.70
C SER A 149 -8.51 28.55 1.60
N GLU A 150 -8.09 27.44 0.98
CA GLU A 150 -7.80 26.14 1.58
C GLU A 150 -8.97 25.47 2.35
N LYS A 151 -10.17 26.05 2.33
CA LYS A 151 -11.38 25.46 2.96
C LYS A 151 -12.22 24.72 1.91
N LYS A 152 -13.32 24.15 2.38
CA LYS A 152 -14.34 23.55 1.53
C LYS A 152 -15.71 24.07 1.90
N SER A 153 -16.50 24.41 0.90
CA SER A 153 -17.87 24.86 1.09
C SER A 153 -18.85 23.80 0.58
N LYS A 154 -19.98 23.70 1.25
CA LYS A 154 -20.94 22.61 1.09
C LYS A 154 -22.10 23.05 0.21
N VAL A 155 -22.29 22.34 -0.89
CA VAL A 155 -23.49 22.41 -1.71
C VAL A 155 -24.46 21.33 -1.24
N SER A 156 -25.61 21.73 -0.70
CA SER A 156 -26.68 20.81 -0.27
C SER A 156 -27.79 20.81 -1.30
N PHE A 157 -28.34 19.64 -1.64
CA PHE A 157 -29.38 19.50 -2.67
C PHE A 157 -30.26 18.27 -2.41
N ASN A 158 -31.44 18.22 -3.01
CA ASN A 158 -32.33 17.07 -2.98
C ASN A 158 -32.35 16.41 -4.36
N ILE A 159 -32.27 15.08 -4.37
CA ILE A 159 -32.49 14.27 -5.57
C ILE A 159 -33.88 13.64 -5.43
N THR A 160 -34.72 13.78 -6.45
CA THR A 160 -35.99 13.08 -6.56
C THR A 160 -35.98 12.15 -7.77
N THR A 161 -36.43 10.91 -7.60
CA THR A 161 -36.46 9.89 -8.66
C THR A 161 -37.87 9.37 -8.90
N ASP A 162 -38.22 9.16 -10.16
CA ASP A 162 -39.47 8.55 -10.60
C ASP A 162 -39.20 7.53 -11.73
N PRO A 163 -39.44 6.22 -11.52
CA PRO A 163 -39.93 5.60 -10.29
C PRO A 163 -38.93 5.69 -9.12
N ALA A 164 -39.44 5.59 -7.88
CA ALA A 164 -38.61 5.63 -6.68
C ALA A 164 -37.68 4.40 -6.59
N PRO A 165 -36.55 4.44 -5.85
CA PRO A 165 -35.62 3.30 -5.74
C PRO A 165 -36.25 2.06 -5.06
N LYS A 166 -37.37 2.25 -4.34
CA LYS A 166 -38.18 1.15 -3.80
C LYS A 166 -38.90 0.38 -4.92
N ASP A 167 -39.41 1.12 -5.90
CA ASP A 167 -40.20 0.59 -7.01
C ASP A 167 -39.32 0.24 -8.22
N ASN A 168 -38.09 0.76 -8.26
CA ASN A 168 -37.04 0.44 -9.22
C ASN A 168 -35.72 0.09 -8.50
N PRO A 169 -35.52 -1.19 -8.15
CA PRO A 169 -34.31 -1.65 -7.46
C PRO A 169 -33.01 -1.51 -8.26
N ALA A 170 -33.08 -1.26 -9.57
CA ALA A 170 -31.88 -1.05 -10.39
C ALA A 170 -31.16 0.27 -10.04
N ILE A 171 -31.83 1.20 -9.36
CA ILE A 171 -31.20 2.43 -8.84
C ILE A 171 -30.40 2.09 -7.59
N VAL A 172 -29.10 1.83 -7.76
CA VAL A 172 -28.20 1.40 -6.65
C VAL A 172 -27.37 2.57 -6.12
N SER A 173 -26.95 3.47 -6.99
CA SER A 173 -26.19 4.66 -6.60
C SER A 173 -26.47 5.87 -7.50
N PHE A 174 -26.01 7.03 -7.07
CA PHE A 174 -26.06 8.28 -7.83
C PHE A 174 -24.65 8.78 -8.12
N GLU A 175 -24.42 9.20 -9.35
CA GLU A 175 -23.26 9.96 -9.79
C GLU A 175 -23.62 11.44 -9.85
N ILE A 176 -22.81 12.30 -9.26
CA ILE A 176 -22.98 13.75 -9.26
C ILE A 176 -21.76 14.35 -9.95
N ALA A 177 -21.99 15.06 -11.03
CA ALA A 177 -20.98 15.77 -11.80
C ALA A 177 -21.21 17.28 -11.76
N LEU A 178 -20.13 18.04 -11.88
CA LEU A 178 -20.16 19.48 -12.07
C LEU A 178 -20.10 19.78 -13.57
N VAL A 179 -20.92 20.73 -14.01
CA VAL A 179 -21.04 21.13 -15.42
C VAL A 179 -20.89 22.64 -15.50
N ASP A 180 -20.04 23.09 -16.41
CA ASP A 180 -19.82 24.50 -16.74
C ASP A 180 -21.00 25.04 -17.57
N ILE A 181 -21.48 26.24 -17.29
CA ILE A 181 -22.64 26.81 -17.99
C ILE A 181 -22.30 27.36 -19.38
N ASP A 182 -21.05 27.76 -19.63
CA ASP A 182 -20.66 28.46 -20.85
C ASP A 182 -20.80 27.55 -22.07
N ASP A 183 -20.45 26.27 -21.92
CA ASP A 183 -20.49 25.27 -23.00
C ASP A 183 -21.22 23.97 -22.63
N PHE A 184 -21.82 23.91 -21.43
CA PHE A 184 -22.46 22.71 -20.86
C PHE A 184 -21.54 21.48 -20.78
N SER A 185 -20.22 21.69 -20.78
CA SER A 185 -19.22 20.63 -20.64
C SER A 185 -19.17 20.10 -19.21
N GLU A 186 -18.93 18.79 -19.10
CA GLU A 186 -18.79 18.14 -17.80
C GLU A 186 -17.36 18.29 -17.30
N VAL A 187 -17.17 19.11 -16.27
CA VAL A 187 -15.86 19.40 -15.68
C VAL A 187 -15.32 18.19 -14.92
N GLY A 188 -16.21 17.45 -14.24
CA GLY A 188 -15.85 16.20 -13.58
C GLY A 188 -16.90 15.64 -12.64
N VAL A 189 -16.74 14.37 -12.26
CA VAL A 189 -17.59 13.70 -11.27
C VAL A 189 -17.09 14.03 -9.86
N ILE A 190 -17.90 14.77 -9.10
CA ILE A 190 -17.56 15.26 -7.75
C ILE A 190 -17.98 14.33 -6.62
N LYS A 191 -18.96 13.44 -6.86
CA LYS A 191 -19.38 12.45 -5.85
C LYS A 191 -20.10 11.26 -6.47
N LYS A 192 -19.87 10.06 -5.91
CA LYS A 192 -20.73 8.88 -6.10
C LYS A 192 -21.32 8.46 -4.76
N ALA A 193 -22.62 8.14 -4.71
CA ALA A 193 -23.29 7.80 -3.46
C ALA A 193 -24.31 6.67 -3.62
N LYS A 194 -24.18 5.61 -2.82
CA LYS A 194 -25.14 4.50 -2.76
C LYS A 194 -26.49 4.97 -2.19
N VAL A 195 -27.60 4.45 -2.71
CA VAL A 195 -28.98 4.75 -2.24
C VAL A 195 -29.15 4.44 -0.74
N GLY A 196 -28.44 3.42 -0.23
CA GLY A 196 -28.51 3.00 1.18
C GLY A 196 -29.81 2.26 1.51
N THR A 197 -30.13 2.12 2.79
CA THR A 197 -31.31 1.36 3.26
C THR A 197 -32.65 2.09 3.04
N ASN A 198 -32.62 3.41 2.92
CA ASN A 198 -33.83 4.24 2.78
C ASN A 198 -34.15 4.52 1.30
N LYS A 199 -34.96 3.65 0.69
CA LYS A 199 -35.31 3.66 -0.74
C LYS A 199 -36.45 4.63 -1.14
N ARG A 200 -36.54 5.80 -0.50
CA ARG A 200 -37.58 6.82 -0.80
C ARG A 200 -37.31 7.52 -2.14
N ALA A 201 -38.38 8.06 -2.74
CA ALA A 201 -38.32 8.81 -4.00
C ALA A 201 -37.39 10.04 -3.92
N THR A 202 -37.46 10.78 -2.82
CA THR A 202 -36.65 11.99 -2.58
C THR A 202 -35.60 11.75 -1.49
N ARG A 203 -34.38 12.23 -1.72
CA ARG A 203 -33.26 12.13 -0.80
C ARG A 203 -32.45 13.43 -0.76
N LYS A 204 -32.16 13.89 0.46
CA LYS A 204 -31.22 15.00 0.69
C LYS A 204 -29.78 14.52 0.62
N MET A 205 -28.94 15.27 -0.09
CA MET A 205 -27.54 15.01 -0.30
C MET A 205 -26.73 16.30 -0.21
N SER A 206 -25.41 16.14 -0.08
CA SER A 206 -24.49 17.27 -0.16
C SER A 206 -23.16 16.85 -0.74
N VAL A 207 -22.48 17.79 -1.39
CA VAL A 207 -21.10 17.68 -1.86
C VAL A 207 -20.31 18.85 -1.26
N ASN A 208 -19.05 18.61 -0.92
CA ASN A 208 -18.14 19.67 -0.51
C ASN A 208 -17.25 19.98 -1.71
N ILE A 209 -17.15 21.25 -2.07
CA ILE A 209 -16.24 21.74 -3.10
C ILE A 209 -15.11 22.46 -2.36
N ALA A 210 -13.87 22.06 -2.64
CA ALA A 210 -12.68 22.63 -2.02
C ALA A 210 -12.18 23.83 -2.83
N ASP A 211 -11.45 24.71 -2.15
CA ASP A 211 -10.75 25.84 -2.78
C ASP A 211 -9.81 25.35 -3.90
N GLY A 212 -9.77 26.09 -5.01
CA GLY A 212 -8.97 25.76 -6.19
C GLY A 212 -9.35 24.43 -6.89
N MET A 213 -10.41 23.75 -6.47
CA MET A 213 -10.87 22.51 -7.11
C MET A 213 -11.47 22.77 -8.50
N PHE A 214 -12.09 23.93 -8.68
CA PHE A 214 -12.70 24.40 -9.92
C PHE A 214 -12.47 25.91 -10.05
N ASP A 215 -12.36 26.38 -11.29
CA ASP A 215 -12.17 27.79 -11.60
C ASP A 215 -13.38 28.61 -11.14
N GLU A 216 -13.19 29.90 -10.91
CA GLU A 216 -14.30 30.81 -10.61
C GLU A 216 -15.24 30.90 -11.82
N GLY A 217 -16.53 30.73 -11.59
CA GLY A 217 -17.49 30.65 -12.68
C GLY A 217 -18.85 30.11 -12.26
N ASP A 218 -19.73 29.99 -13.25
CA ASP A 218 -21.11 29.57 -13.08
C ASP A 218 -21.27 28.09 -13.43
N TYR A 219 -21.79 27.31 -12.48
CA TYR A 219 -21.88 25.87 -12.60
C TYR A 219 -23.27 25.33 -12.26
N LEU A 220 -23.54 24.11 -12.72
CA LEU A 220 -24.68 23.31 -12.29
C LEU A 220 -24.26 21.89 -11.89
N LEU A 221 -25.05 21.26 -11.04
CA LEU A 221 -24.90 19.85 -10.69
C LEU A 221 -25.73 18.98 -11.64
N ARG A 222 -25.11 18.00 -12.29
CA ARG A 222 -25.79 16.95 -13.06
C ARG A 222 -25.78 15.64 -12.28
N VAL A 223 -26.96 15.06 -12.06
CA VAL A 223 -27.10 13.81 -11.29
C VAL A 223 -27.55 12.68 -12.20
N ARG A 224 -26.89 11.52 -12.10
CA ARG A 224 -27.24 10.32 -12.85
C ARG A 224 -27.48 9.15 -11.92
N ALA A 225 -28.53 8.38 -12.17
CA ALA A 225 -28.76 7.11 -11.48
C ALA A 225 -27.87 6.03 -12.10
N LEU A 226 -27.24 5.21 -11.26
CA LEU A 226 -26.35 4.13 -11.64
C LEU A 226 -26.90 2.78 -11.13
N ASP A 227 -26.62 1.73 -11.88
CA ASP A 227 -26.85 0.35 -11.45
C ASP A 227 -25.74 -0.18 -10.52
N GLU A 228 -25.87 -1.46 -10.13
CA GLU A 228 -24.93 -2.17 -9.26
C GLU A 228 -23.49 -2.20 -9.80
N ASN A 229 -23.33 -2.08 -11.12
CA ASN A 229 -22.05 -2.11 -11.81
C ASN A 229 -21.48 -0.69 -12.05
N GLY A 230 -22.16 0.35 -11.55
CA GLY A 230 -21.76 1.73 -11.76
C GLY A 230 -22.04 2.26 -13.17
N ILE A 231 -22.89 1.58 -13.95
CA ILE A 231 -23.30 2.01 -15.29
C ILE A 231 -24.53 2.90 -15.16
N VAL A 232 -24.55 4.00 -15.91
CA VAL A 232 -25.67 4.95 -15.94
C VAL A 232 -26.93 4.24 -16.45
N LEU A 233 -28.02 4.34 -15.68
CA LEU A 233 -29.34 3.90 -16.08
C LEU A 233 -29.89 4.80 -17.19
N GLU A 234 -30.79 4.25 -18.00
CA GLU A 234 -31.51 5.06 -18.99
C GLU A 234 -32.30 6.17 -18.30
N GLN A 235 -32.24 7.39 -18.84
CA GLN A 235 -32.88 8.57 -18.24
C GLN A 235 -33.93 9.16 -19.18
N LYS A 236 -35.04 9.63 -18.58
CA LYS A 236 -35.99 10.46 -19.31
C LYS A 236 -35.37 11.82 -19.58
N LYS A 237 -34.95 12.07 -20.83
CA LYS A 237 -34.50 13.40 -21.27
C LYS A 237 -35.70 14.36 -21.32
N MET A 238 -35.80 15.24 -20.34
CA MET A 238 -36.82 16.27 -20.22
C MET A 238 -36.15 17.56 -19.73
N PHE A 239 -36.65 18.71 -20.14
CA PHE A 239 -36.26 19.99 -19.52
C PHE A 239 -36.81 20.07 -18.09
N LYS A 240 -36.12 20.85 -17.26
CA LYS A 240 -36.47 21.01 -15.85
C LYS A 240 -37.78 21.76 -15.66
N GLU A 241 -37.99 22.81 -16.44
CA GLU A 241 -39.17 23.66 -16.36
C GLU A 241 -40.27 23.17 -17.31
N ASP A 242 -41.48 22.97 -16.78
CA ASP A 242 -42.61 22.43 -17.55
C ASP A 242 -43.00 23.34 -18.73
N GLN A 243 -42.83 24.66 -18.60
CA GLN A 243 -43.10 25.62 -19.67
C GLN A 243 -42.11 25.49 -20.82
N VAL A 244 -40.81 25.28 -20.51
CA VAL A 244 -39.76 25.06 -21.51
C VAL A 244 -39.96 23.72 -22.22
N GLN A 245 -40.33 22.68 -21.46
CA GLN A 245 -40.65 21.37 -22.04
C GLN A 245 -41.82 21.47 -23.03
N ALA A 246 -42.89 22.18 -22.68
CA ALA A 246 -44.03 22.39 -23.57
C ALA A 246 -43.65 23.18 -24.83
N ALA A 247 -42.84 24.24 -24.68
CA ALA A 247 -42.34 25.04 -25.80
C ALA A 247 -41.43 24.21 -26.74
N TRP A 248 -40.57 23.36 -26.19
CA TRP A 248 -39.76 22.43 -26.99
C TRP A 248 -40.62 21.41 -27.75
N GLU A 249 -41.66 20.86 -27.11
CA GLU A 249 -42.58 19.91 -27.77
C GLU A 249 -43.36 20.57 -28.90
N GLU A 250 -43.70 21.85 -28.78
CA GLU A 250 -44.33 22.65 -29.84
C GLU A 250 -43.33 22.93 -30.98
N ALA A 251 -42.11 23.39 -30.66
CA ALA A 251 -41.05 23.62 -31.64
C ALA A 251 -40.65 22.35 -32.41
N LYS A 252 -40.62 21.19 -31.74
CA LYS A 252 -40.33 19.89 -32.36
C LYS A 252 -41.46 19.40 -33.26
N LYS A 253 -42.72 19.77 -32.98
CA LYS A 253 -43.85 19.49 -33.89
C LYS A 253 -43.75 20.32 -35.17
N GLU A 254 -43.30 21.56 -35.07
CA GLU A 254 -43.09 22.44 -36.23
C GLU A 254 -41.84 22.07 -37.04
N ASN A 255 -40.77 21.64 -36.37
CA ASN A 255 -39.55 21.15 -37.00
C ASN A 255 -39.14 19.76 -36.45
N PRO A 256 -39.54 18.66 -37.13
CA PRO A 256 -39.24 17.30 -36.69
C PRO A 256 -37.74 16.97 -36.57
N ASN A 257 -36.88 17.72 -37.27
CA ASN A 257 -35.42 17.52 -37.24
C ASN A 257 -34.72 18.31 -36.12
N LEU A 258 -35.45 19.14 -35.36
CA LEU A 258 -34.88 19.91 -34.25
C LEU A 258 -34.45 18.97 -33.12
N GLN A 259 -33.15 18.92 -32.85
CA GLN A 259 -32.60 18.14 -31.76
C GLN A 259 -32.78 18.87 -30.43
N MET A 260 -33.04 18.11 -29.36
CA MET A 260 -33.23 18.66 -28.02
C MET A 260 -31.97 19.39 -27.50
N GLU A 261 -30.78 18.89 -27.84
CA GLU A 261 -29.51 19.53 -27.48
C GLU A 261 -29.31 20.86 -28.22
N GLN A 262 -29.73 20.93 -29.49
CA GLN A 262 -29.69 22.19 -30.24
C GLN A 262 -30.60 23.24 -29.59
N TYR A 263 -31.83 22.85 -29.22
CA TYR A 263 -32.76 23.74 -28.50
C TYR A 263 -32.21 24.17 -27.13
N ARG A 264 -31.51 23.27 -26.43
CA ARG A 264 -30.86 23.57 -25.15
C ARG A 264 -29.79 24.65 -25.29
N LEU A 265 -28.92 24.53 -26.29
CA LEU A 265 -27.84 25.49 -26.54
C LEU A 265 -28.39 26.86 -26.95
N GLU A 266 -29.44 26.89 -27.77
CA GLU A 266 -30.06 28.15 -28.23
C GLU A 266 -30.79 28.90 -27.10
N HIS A 267 -31.37 28.18 -26.14
CA HIS A 267 -32.20 28.77 -25.07
C HIS A 267 -31.55 28.76 -23.67
N HIS A 268 -30.35 28.19 -23.52
CA HIS A 268 -29.63 28.05 -22.25
C HIS A 268 -30.47 27.44 -21.11
N VAL A 269 -31.16 26.34 -21.37
CA VAL A 269 -32.11 25.70 -20.42
C VAL A 269 -31.59 24.38 -19.85
N ALA A 270 -31.81 24.14 -18.56
CA ALA A 270 -31.32 22.94 -17.86
C ALA A 270 -32.24 21.72 -18.03
N TYR A 271 -31.65 20.52 -18.06
CA TYR A 271 -32.41 19.26 -18.00
C TYR A 271 -32.94 18.99 -16.59
N CYS A 272 -33.94 18.11 -16.47
CA CYS A 272 -34.55 17.79 -15.18
C CYS A 272 -33.53 17.22 -14.17
N ASN A 273 -32.53 16.48 -14.65
CA ASN A 273 -31.45 15.89 -13.86
C ASN A 273 -30.34 16.89 -13.50
N GLU A 274 -30.53 18.18 -13.80
CA GLU A 274 -29.60 19.28 -13.56
C GLU A 274 -30.14 20.24 -12.49
N SER A 275 -29.25 20.79 -11.68
CA SER A 275 -29.61 21.78 -10.65
C SER A 275 -29.87 23.16 -11.24
N ALA A 276 -30.31 24.10 -10.40
CA ALA A 276 -30.18 25.51 -10.76
C ALA A 276 -28.69 25.89 -10.84
N VAL A 277 -28.38 26.98 -11.54
CA VAL A 277 -27.02 27.52 -11.64
C VAL A 277 -26.60 28.10 -10.29
N PHE A 278 -25.34 27.91 -9.94
CA PHE A 278 -24.69 28.56 -8.81
C PHE A 278 -23.28 29.00 -9.16
N THR A 279 -22.86 30.15 -8.63
CA THR A 279 -21.53 30.72 -8.87
C THR A 279 -20.56 30.25 -7.80
N ILE A 280 -19.39 29.77 -8.22
CA ILE A 280 -18.26 29.50 -7.33
C ILE A 280 -17.35 30.72 -7.29
N VAL A 281 -17.08 31.22 -6.09
CA VAL A 281 -16.22 32.36 -5.84
C VAL A 281 -15.12 31.92 -4.86
N ASN A 282 -13.86 32.06 -5.25
CA ASN A 282 -12.68 31.65 -4.48
C ASN A 282 -11.99 32.88 -3.84
N ASP A 283 -12.78 33.79 -3.24
CA ASP A 283 -12.28 35.07 -2.71
C ASP A 283 -12.31 35.11 -1.17
N GLY A 284 -11.39 34.39 -0.52
CA GLY A 284 -11.28 34.43 0.94
C GLY A 284 -9.85 34.45 1.44
N GLU A 285 -9.37 35.63 1.84
CA GLU A 285 -8.23 35.75 2.76
C GLU A 285 -8.43 34.82 3.96
N VAL A 286 -7.42 33.99 4.20
CA VAL A 286 -7.35 33.04 5.32
C VAL A 286 -7.39 33.85 6.63
N PRO A 287 -8.25 33.53 7.61
CA PRO A 287 -7.95 33.91 8.98
C PRO A 287 -6.69 33.13 9.36
N GLU A 288 -5.56 33.83 9.46
CA GLU A 288 -4.28 33.25 9.90
C GLU A 288 -4.50 32.32 11.11
N GLY A 289 -4.04 31.07 11.00
CA GLY A 289 -3.70 30.26 12.17
C GLY A 289 -4.59 29.08 12.59
N GLN A 290 -5.55 28.58 11.79
CA GLN A 290 -6.28 27.33 12.13
C GLN A 290 -5.95 26.14 11.22
N ILE A 291 -5.06 25.28 11.72
CA ILE A 291 -4.68 23.99 11.13
C ILE A 291 -5.74 22.94 11.50
N ASP A 292 -6.54 22.49 10.52
CA ASP A 292 -7.63 21.51 10.75
C ASP A 292 -7.12 20.05 10.90
N LYS A 293 -6.03 19.64 10.23
CA LYS A 293 -5.42 18.29 10.36
C LYS A 293 -3.97 18.24 9.85
N ARG A 294 -3.05 17.66 10.65
CA ARG A 294 -1.63 17.45 10.27
C ARG A 294 -1.40 16.11 9.57
N ALA A 295 -0.74 16.11 8.42
CA ALA A 295 -0.35 14.90 7.68
C ALA A 295 0.76 14.14 8.43
N LYS A 296 0.66 12.81 8.51
CA LYS A 296 1.65 11.97 9.18
C LYS A 296 2.80 11.64 8.24
N VAL A 297 4.03 11.95 8.65
CA VAL A 297 5.27 11.60 7.93
C VAL A 297 6.22 10.83 8.85
N ASN A 298 7.35 10.36 8.30
CA ASN A 298 8.42 9.68 9.04
C ASN A 298 9.59 10.62 9.34
N SER A 299 9.83 11.64 8.51
CA SER A 299 10.89 12.62 8.72
C SER A 299 10.53 14.00 8.14
N TYR A 300 11.24 15.04 8.58
CA TYR A 300 11.16 16.39 8.03
C TYR A 300 11.56 16.41 6.55
N THR A 301 12.64 15.71 6.20
CA THR A 301 13.08 15.53 4.80
C THR A 301 11.99 14.89 3.92
N GLN A 302 11.24 13.91 4.46
CA GLN A 302 10.12 13.33 3.72
C GLN A 302 9.02 14.36 3.46
N ALA A 303 8.73 15.24 4.41
CA ALA A 303 7.77 16.32 4.20
C ALA A 303 8.25 17.33 3.15
N ILE A 304 9.55 17.65 3.12
CA ILE A 304 10.13 18.51 2.07
C ILE A 304 9.87 17.91 0.69
N ILE A 305 10.19 16.63 0.51
CA ILE A 305 9.96 15.90 -0.75
C ILE A 305 8.48 15.95 -1.12
N LEU A 306 7.58 15.77 -0.16
CA LEU A 306 6.13 15.82 -0.38
C LEU A 306 5.63 17.18 -0.84
N TYR A 307 6.07 18.23 -0.16
CA TYR A 307 5.73 19.60 -0.49
C TYR A 307 6.19 19.94 -1.91
N ARG A 308 7.48 19.71 -2.20
CA ARG A 308 8.07 20.00 -3.51
C ARG A 308 7.46 19.15 -4.61
N SER A 309 7.18 17.87 -4.38
CA SER A 309 6.49 16.99 -5.35
C SER A 309 5.11 17.52 -5.73
N ALA A 310 4.34 18.02 -4.75
CA ALA A 310 3.01 18.57 -4.98
C ALA A 310 3.05 19.86 -5.81
N HIS A 311 3.99 20.76 -5.49
CA HIS A 311 4.21 22.00 -6.22
C HIS A 311 4.77 21.76 -7.62
N LEU A 312 5.70 20.81 -7.76
CA LEU A 312 6.28 20.39 -9.04
C LEU A 312 5.21 19.86 -10.01
N ALA A 313 4.24 19.09 -9.50
CA ALA A 313 3.13 18.59 -10.31
C ALA A 313 2.28 19.73 -10.89
N LYS A 314 2.09 20.81 -10.11
CA LYS A 314 1.28 21.98 -10.47
C LYS A 314 2.07 23.09 -11.20
N ASN A 315 3.39 22.94 -11.32
CA ASN A 315 4.28 23.99 -11.84
C ASN A 315 4.22 25.28 -11.00
N GLU A 316 4.17 25.10 -9.69
CA GLU A 316 4.29 26.17 -8.68
C GLU A 316 5.74 26.33 -8.24
N ASP A 317 6.02 27.39 -7.49
CA ASP A 317 7.32 27.57 -6.85
C ASP A 317 7.61 26.42 -5.87
N LEU A 318 8.86 25.97 -5.85
CA LEU A 318 9.34 24.86 -5.02
C LEU A 318 10.02 25.35 -3.73
N GLU A 319 10.23 26.66 -3.58
CA GLU A 319 10.75 27.25 -2.35
C GLU A 319 9.77 27.02 -1.19
N ILE A 320 10.32 26.60 -0.06
CA ILE A 320 9.53 26.38 1.16
C ILE A 320 9.37 27.74 1.86
N PRO A 321 8.14 28.17 2.18
CA PRO A 321 7.91 29.42 2.87
C PRO A 321 8.61 29.45 4.23
N THR A 322 9.35 30.52 4.52
CA THR A 322 9.96 30.77 5.84
C THR A 322 8.97 31.29 6.87
N ASP A 323 7.77 31.70 6.41
CA ASP A 323 6.82 32.51 7.18
C ASP A 323 5.74 31.66 7.86
N GLY A 324 5.97 30.34 8.00
CA GLY A 324 5.08 29.39 8.64
C GLY A 324 4.85 29.70 10.12
N VAL A 325 3.79 29.12 10.70
CA VAL A 325 3.48 29.26 12.13
C VAL A 325 4.44 28.35 12.88
N ASP A 326 5.64 28.85 13.14
CA ASP A 326 6.77 28.10 13.67
C ASP A 326 6.35 27.33 14.94
N ARG A 327 6.19 26.01 14.78
CA ARG A 327 5.89 25.07 15.85
C ARG A 327 6.85 23.91 15.78
N ASN A 328 8.14 24.20 15.63
CA ASN A 328 9.25 23.25 15.63
C ASN A 328 9.45 22.61 17.02
N ARG A 329 8.45 21.88 17.52
CA ARG A 329 8.46 21.38 18.90
C ARG A 329 7.82 20.01 19.05
N TRP A 330 8.37 19.26 20.00
CA TRP A 330 7.74 18.04 20.51
C TRP A 330 6.55 18.38 21.41
N VAL A 331 5.45 17.66 21.20
CA VAL A 331 4.31 17.62 22.12
C VAL A 331 4.39 16.31 22.87
N ASP A 332 4.53 16.40 24.19
CA ASP A 332 4.60 15.24 25.07
C ASP A 332 3.25 14.51 25.12
N GLY A 333 3.27 13.21 24.89
CA GLY A 333 2.11 12.34 25.11
C GLY A 333 2.38 11.34 26.24
N ASN A 334 1.48 10.38 26.45
CA ASN A 334 1.67 9.41 27.54
C ASN A 334 2.87 8.47 27.26
N LEU A 335 2.82 7.74 26.14
CA LEU A 335 3.85 6.77 25.71
C LEU A 335 4.56 7.17 24.40
N ASN A 336 3.95 8.07 23.64
CA ASN A 336 4.44 8.56 22.36
C ASN A 336 4.43 10.07 22.36
N ASN A 337 5.46 10.68 21.78
CA ASN A 337 5.54 12.12 21.55
C ASN A 337 5.28 12.42 20.08
N THR A 338 4.72 13.59 19.83
CA THR A 338 4.41 14.04 18.47
C THR A 338 5.13 15.35 18.19
N TYR A 339 6.04 15.32 17.24
CA TYR A 339 6.70 16.51 16.72
C TYR A 339 5.82 17.15 15.64
N HIS A 340 5.55 18.44 15.76
CA HIS A 340 4.76 19.21 14.80
C HIS A 340 5.69 20.13 14.00
N PHE A 341 5.34 20.42 12.75
CA PHE A 341 5.97 21.44 11.91
C PHE A 341 5.09 21.72 10.68
N ASP A 342 5.25 22.86 10.02
CA ASP A 342 4.44 23.23 8.86
C ASP A 342 5.21 24.06 7.84
N PHE A 343 4.80 23.97 6.57
CA PHE A 343 5.30 24.76 5.44
C PHE A 343 4.21 25.71 4.91
N GLY A 344 3.39 26.23 5.83
CA GLY A 344 2.14 26.95 5.56
C GLY A 344 0.89 26.22 6.08
N ALA A 345 -0.24 26.91 6.08
CA ALA A 345 -1.48 26.41 6.68
C ALA A 345 -2.00 25.11 6.03
N ALA A 346 -1.91 24.96 4.71
CA ALA A 346 -2.26 23.73 3.98
C ALA A 346 -1.27 22.58 4.19
N TYR A 347 -0.01 22.87 4.52
CA TYR A 347 1.08 21.90 4.55
C TYR A 347 1.60 21.69 5.97
N ALA A 348 0.69 21.29 6.86
CA ALA A 348 1.01 20.98 8.24
C ALA A 348 1.28 19.49 8.42
N TYR A 349 2.42 19.16 9.03
CA TYR A 349 2.91 17.80 9.22
C TYR A 349 3.08 17.44 10.69
N GLN A 350 3.18 16.14 10.96
CA GLN A 350 3.51 15.57 12.25
C GLN A 350 4.33 14.29 12.13
N ILE A 351 5.27 14.10 13.06
CA ILE A 351 6.04 12.87 13.27
C ILE A 351 5.71 12.33 14.66
N GLN A 352 5.33 11.06 14.74
CA GLN A 352 5.03 10.40 16.01
C GLN A 352 6.10 9.37 16.30
N MET A 353 6.66 9.40 17.52
CA MET A 353 7.69 8.47 17.97
C MET A 353 7.50 8.09 19.44
N SER A 354 7.87 6.88 19.82
CA SER A 354 7.74 6.45 21.22
C SER A 354 8.81 7.07 22.10
N LYS A 355 8.48 7.32 23.37
CA LYS A 355 9.41 7.90 24.35
C LYS A 355 10.69 7.08 24.49
N LYS A 356 10.59 5.75 24.39
CA LYS A 356 11.73 4.82 24.47
C LYS A 356 12.68 4.93 23.27
N LEU A 357 12.15 5.08 22.05
CA LEU A 357 12.99 5.26 20.85
C LEU A 357 13.67 6.64 20.86
N ILE A 358 12.94 7.69 21.27
CA ILE A 358 13.51 9.03 21.47
C ILE A 358 14.65 8.95 22.50
N GLN A 359 14.45 8.22 23.59
CA GLN A 359 15.45 8.04 24.64
C GLN A 359 16.72 7.36 24.13
N LEU A 360 16.60 6.31 23.32
CA LEU A 360 17.77 5.65 22.71
C LEU A 360 18.56 6.60 21.80
N GLU A 361 17.89 7.27 20.88
CA GLU A 361 18.55 8.19 19.94
C GLU A 361 19.17 9.40 20.66
N SER A 362 18.45 9.96 21.64
CA SER A 362 18.96 11.06 22.48
C SER A 362 20.20 10.66 23.27
N THR A 363 20.31 9.39 23.69
CA THR A 363 21.51 8.91 24.39
C THR A 363 22.73 8.90 23.46
N PHE A 364 22.59 8.53 22.19
CA PHE A 364 23.68 8.68 21.22
C PHE A 364 24.05 10.15 21.02
N LEU A 365 23.05 11.02 20.80
CA LEU A 365 23.26 12.44 20.54
C LEU A 365 23.93 13.18 21.71
N LYS A 366 23.66 12.78 22.96
CA LYS A 366 24.33 13.32 24.15
C LYS A 366 25.81 12.93 24.25
N ASN A 367 26.21 11.83 23.62
CA ASN A 367 27.58 11.31 23.63
C ASN A 367 28.23 11.51 22.24
N ALA A 368 28.03 12.68 21.63
CA ALA A 368 28.49 13.00 20.29
C ALA A 368 30.01 12.83 20.09
N ASN A 369 30.78 13.02 21.15
CA ASN A 369 32.25 13.03 21.11
C ASN A 369 32.86 11.63 21.15
N ASP A 370 32.04 10.61 21.40
CA ASP A 370 32.47 9.23 21.57
C ASP A 370 31.78 8.32 20.55
N PHE A 371 32.51 7.29 20.11
CA PHE A 371 31.99 6.20 19.28
C PHE A 371 31.69 5.02 20.19
N GLY A 372 30.51 4.42 20.05
CA GLY A 372 30.05 3.44 21.00
C GLY A 372 28.72 2.81 20.61
N TYR A 373 28.17 2.04 21.53
CA TYR A 373 26.86 1.42 21.41
C TYR A 373 26.05 1.70 22.68
N ILE A 374 24.75 1.41 22.64
CA ILE A 374 23.88 1.57 23.81
C ILE A 374 23.51 0.20 24.37
N GLU A 375 23.54 0.06 25.68
CA GLU A 375 22.88 -1.03 26.38
C GLU A 375 21.63 -0.53 27.11
N ALA A 376 20.52 -1.25 26.98
CA ALA A 376 19.28 -0.90 27.65
C ALA A 376 18.52 -2.14 28.13
N LEU A 377 17.74 -1.98 29.20
CA LEU A 377 16.79 -2.97 29.69
C LEU A 377 15.37 -2.51 29.34
N LEU A 378 14.65 -3.36 28.61
CA LEU A 378 13.24 -3.23 28.29
C LEU A 378 12.43 -4.14 29.22
N GLY A 379 11.68 -3.54 30.14
CA GLY A 379 10.79 -4.28 31.05
C GLY A 379 9.59 -4.90 30.32
N GLY A 380 9.02 -5.94 30.91
CA GLY A 380 7.90 -6.70 30.33
C GLY A 380 6.54 -5.98 30.37
N ASN A 381 6.49 -4.76 30.94
CA ASN A 381 5.27 -3.97 31.04
C ASN A 381 5.13 -2.96 29.87
N PRO A 382 4.14 -3.13 28.97
CA PRO A 382 3.94 -2.22 27.85
C PRO A 382 3.49 -0.81 28.28
N THR A 383 3.04 -0.59 29.52
CA THR A 383 2.64 0.76 29.98
C THR A 383 3.80 1.61 30.48
N ASP A 384 5.01 1.07 30.57
CA ASP A 384 6.17 1.82 31.02
C ASP A 384 6.62 2.79 29.93
N ALA A 385 6.98 4.02 30.30
CA ALA A 385 7.38 5.06 29.33
C ALA A 385 8.88 5.13 29.05
N TYR A 386 9.71 4.43 29.85
CA TYR A 386 11.17 4.58 29.84
C TYR A 386 11.88 3.23 29.73
N LEU A 387 13.11 3.27 29.20
CA LEU A 387 14.08 2.18 29.29
C LEU A 387 14.90 2.33 30.59
N MET A 388 15.47 1.23 31.06
CA MET A 388 16.31 1.21 32.25
C MET A 388 17.76 0.90 31.91
N ASN A 389 18.68 1.31 32.78
CA ASN A 389 20.06 0.88 32.70
C ASN A 389 20.13 -0.63 33.06
N PRO A 390 20.79 -1.47 32.24
CA PRO A 390 20.86 -2.91 32.50
C PRO A 390 21.70 -3.26 33.74
N ASN A 391 22.61 -2.39 34.15
CA ASN A 391 23.49 -2.58 35.30
C ASN A 391 22.92 -1.99 36.60
N ASP A 392 21.95 -1.07 36.50
CA ASP A 392 21.23 -0.51 37.64
C ASP A 392 19.79 -0.10 37.24
N THR A 393 18.82 -0.94 37.58
CA THR A 393 17.41 -0.70 37.21
C THR A 393 16.77 0.51 37.91
N ALA A 394 17.43 1.12 38.91
CA ALA A 394 16.97 2.38 39.49
C ALA A 394 17.19 3.57 38.53
N VAL A 395 18.15 3.46 37.62
CA VAL A 395 18.43 4.46 36.59
C VAL A 395 17.50 4.21 35.39
N ARG A 396 16.56 5.14 35.17
CA ARG A 396 15.57 5.09 34.08
C ARG A 396 16.10 5.66 32.77
N GLU A 397 17.36 5.37 32.45
CA GLU A 397 18.03 5.82 31.24
C GLU A 397 18.90 4.69 30.67
N PRO A 398 19.02 4.57 29.32
CA PRO A 398 19.97 3.68 28.68
C PRO A 398 21.43 4.01 29.05
N LEU A 399 22.29 3.00 28.99
CA LEU A 399 23.73 3.14 29.19
C LEU A 399 24.42 3.30 27.83
N PHE A 400 25.15 4.39 27.62
CA PHE A 400 26.10 4.48 26.51
C PHE A 400 27.42 3.79 26.89
N VAL A 401 27.93 2.93 26.02
CA VAL A 401 29.20 2.21 26.20
C VAL A 401 30.17 2.66 25.11
N PRO A 402 31.19 3.47 25.45
CA PRO A 402 32.19 3.90 24.48
C PRO A 402 33.08 2.72 24.09
N VAL A 403 33.48 2.69 22.83
CA VAL A 403 34.46 1.75 22.32
C VAL A 403 35.85 2.19 22.78
N SER A 404 36.48 1.38 23.62
CA SER A 404 37.87 1.55 24.02
C SER A 404 38.81 0.82 23.06
N ASP A 405 40.06 1.29 22.97
CA ASP A 405 41.17 0.61 22.28
C ASP A 405 41.09 0.57 20.75
N ILE A 406 40.20 1.38 20.15
CA ILE A 406 40.18 1.65 18.71
C ILE A 406 40.49 3.13 18.50
N HIS A 407 41.47 3.42 17.64
CA HIS A 407 41.85 4.80 17.37
C HIS A 407 40.84 5.43 16.40
N ILE A 408 40.14 6.46 16.86
CA ILE A 408 39.26 7.28 16.04
C ILE A 408 40.05 8.51 15.54
N PRO A 409 40.11 8.76 14.21
CA PRO A 409 40.72 9.97 13.68
C PRO A 409 40.03 11.23 14.20
N ASN A 410 40.81 12.26 14.54
CA ASN A 410 40.29 13.52 15.06
C ASN A 410 39.29 14.19 14.10
N GLU A 411 39.54 14.09 12.79
CA GLU A 411 38.65 14.64 11.75
C GLU A 411 37.29 13.94 11.73
N LEU A 412 37.28 12.60 11.81
CA LEU A 412 36.05 11.82 11.93
C LEU A 412 35.28 12.16 13.22
N GLY A 413 36.00 12.32 14.34
CA GLY A 413 35.41 12.76 15.61
C GLY A 413 34.74 14.14 15.52
N ALA A 414 35.44 15.12 14.92
CA ALA A 414 34.91 16.47 14.73
C ALA A 414 33.67 16.48 13.82
N LEU A 415 33.69 15.75 12.70
CA LEU A 415 32.54 15.65 11.78
C LEU A 415 31.32 15.03 12.46
N ARG A 416 31.53 14.04 13.34
CA ARG A 416 30.45 13.45 14.13
C ARG A 416 29.88 14.44 15.14
N GLU A 417 30.74 15.16 15.86
CA GLU A 417 30.33 16.17 16.83
C GLU A 417 29.48 17.25 16.16
N ASP A 418 29.94 17.78 15.03
CA ASP A 418 29.21 18.75 14.21
C ASP A 418 27.87 18.19 13.72
N LEU A 419 27.86 16.96 13.17
CA LEU A 419 26.63 16.32 12.69
C LEU A 419 25.61 16.11 13.81
N PHE A 420 26.05 15.62 14.97
CA PHE A 420 25.17 15.34 16.10
C PHE A 420 24.67 16.64 16.75
N ALA A 421 25.47 17.71 16.73
CA ALA A 421 25.05 19.04 17.14
C ALA A 421 23.89 19.56 16.27
N ILE A 422 24.05 19.55 14.94
CA ILE A 422 22.97 20.02 14.04
C ILE A 422 21.70 19.16 14.14
N ILE A 423 21.84 17.86 14.42
CA ILE A 423 20.67 16.99 14.65
C ILE A 423 19.94 17.43 15.91
N ARG A 424 20.63 17.66 17.03
CA ARG A 424 20.00 18.15 18.26
C ARG A 424 19.34 19.51 18.09
N GLU A 425 20.03 20.42 17.39
CA GLU A 425 19.56 21.79 17.14
C GLU A 425 18.40 21.87 16.15
N SER A 426 18.06 20.77 15.45
CA SER A 426 16.95 20.75 14.49
C SER A 426 15.55 20.89 15.12
N ALA A 427 15.43 20.78 16.45
CA ALA A 427 14.21 21.07 17.19
C ALA A 427 14.46 21.99 18.39
N GLU A 428 13.40 22.65 18.88
CA GLU A 428 13.46 23.47 20.09
C GLU A 428 14.09 22.71 21.28
N ASP A 429 14.75 23.45 22.18
CA ASP A 429 15.40 22.92 23.39
C ASP A 429 16.47 21.83 23.14
N GLU A 430 17.11 21.83 21.96
CA GLU A 430 18.12 20.84 21.55
C GLU A 430 17.60 19.38 21.57
N THR A 431 16.29 19.21 21.31
CA THR A 431 15.60 17.91 21.35
C THR A 431 15.43 17.26 19.97
N GLY A 432 16.17 17.73 18.99
CA GLY A 432 16.13 17.22 17.62
C GLY A 432 16.68 15.80 17.50
N LEU A 433 16.15 15.08 16.51
CA LEU A 433 16.47 13.70 16.15
C LEU A 433 16.75 13.62 14.65
N THR A 434 17.22 12.48 14.16
CA THR A 434 17.41 12.21 12.73
C THR A 434 16.12 12.46 11.94
N SER A 435 14.96 12.19 12.55
CA SER A 435 13.66 12.44 11.91
C SER A 435 13.31 13.93 11.77
N THR A 436 13.89 14.82 12.58
CA THR A 436 13.62 16.27 12.55
C THR A 436 14.66 17.05 11.74
N LEU A 437 15.81 16.43 11.43
CA LEU A 437 16.84 17.06 10.60
C LEU A 437 16.35 17.30 9.16
N ASP A 438 16.64 18.50 8.66
CA ASP A 438 16.63 18.79 7.23
C ASP A 438 17.92 18.28 6.58
N PHE A 439 17.84 17.10 5.94
CA PHE A 439 18.99 16.54 5.21
C PHE A 439 19.35 17.37 3.98
N THR A 440 18.40 18.12 3.41
CA THR A 440 18.58 18.83 2.14
C THR A 440 19.61 19.96 2.27
N SER A 441 19.55 20.70 3.38
CA SER A 441 20.48 21.78 3.71
C SER A 441 21.82 21.28 4.28
N ASN A 442 21.89 20.01 4.72
CA ASN A 442 23.03 19.47 5.47
C ASN A 442 23.78 18.32 4.75
N LEU A 443 23.48 18.07 3.46
CA LEU A 443 24.08 16.98 2.68
C LEU A 443 25.61 16.98 2.70
N GLY A 444 26.24 18.16 2.62
CA GLY A 444 27.70 18.29 2.56
C GLY A 444 28.38 17.72 3.79
N LEU A 445 27.91 18.09 4.98
CA LEU A 445 28.44 17.60 6.25
C LEU A 445 28.21 16.10 6.42
N ILE A 446 27.01 15.62 6.09
CA ILE A 446 26.65 14.20 6.22
C ILE A 446 27.54 13.36 5.29
N LYS A 447 27.72 13.76 4.03
CA LYS A 447 28.60 13.05 3.10
C LYS A 447 30.06 13.08 3.53
N ALA A 448 30.55 14.19 4.08
CA ALA A 448 31.90 14.27 4.63
C ALA A 448 32.09 13.28 5.79
N TYR A 449 31.16 13.27 6.76
CA TYR A 449 31.16 12.31 7.86
C TYR A 449 31.17 10.85 7.35
N LEU A 450 30.30 10.53 6.40
CA LEU A 450 30.20 9.18 5.84
C LEU A 450 31.46 8.76 5.07
N SER A 451 32.08 9.68 4.34
CA SER A 451 33.33 9.44 3.60
C SER A 451 34.50 9.16 4.54
N GLU A 452 34.65 9.98 5.58
CA GLU A 452 35.69 9.78 6.59
C GLU A 452 35.45 8.50 7.39
N TYR A 453 34.19 8.16 7.69
CA TYR A 453 33.86 6.91 8.36
C TYR A 453 34.23 5.69 7.50
N ASP A 454 33.92 5.70 6.21
CA ASP A 454 34.26 4.61 5.28
C ASP A 454 35.76 4.48 5.04
N ALA A 455 36.48 5.60 4.97
CA ALA A 455 37.94 5.60 4.87
C ALA A 455 38.59 5.01 6.11
N TRP A 456 38.15 5.45 7.30
CA TRP A 456 38.62 4.93 8.58
C TRP A 456 38.33 3.43 8.75
N LEU A 457 37.11 2.98 8.43
CA LEU A 457 36.76 1.57 8.57
C LEU A 457 37.62 0.67 7.67
N ARG A 458 37.93 1.12 6.45
CA ARG A 458 38.85 0.42 5.54
C ARG A 458 40.28 0.38 6.08
N GLU A 459 40.77 1.48 6.66
CA GLU A 459 42.08 1.49 7.31
C GLU A 459 42.15 0.51 8.50
N GLU A 460 41.10 0.43 9.32
CA GLU A 460 41.02 -0.57 10.40
C GLU A 460 41.00 -2.00 9.85
N LEU A 461 40.36 -2.23 8.71
CA LEU A 461 40.33 -3.54 8.05
C LEU A 461 41.69 -3.99 7.50
N GLU A 462 42.60 -3.07 7.17
CA GLU A 462 43.98 -3.42 6.80
C GLU A 462 44.81 -3.96 7.99
N LYS A 463 44.34 -3.74 9.22
CA LYS A 463 44.99 -4.19 10.45
C LYS A 463 44.59 -5.63 10.79
N ASP A 464 45.46 -6.30 11.56
CA ASP A 464 45.12 -7.58 12.18
C ASP A 464 44.23 -7.33 13.40
N LEU A 465 42.92 -7.47 13.21
CA LEU A 465 41.91 -7.13 14.21
C LEU A 465 41.69 -8.31 15.16
N SER A 466 41.76 -8.06 16.46
CA SER A 466 41.34 -9.04 17.46
C SER A 466 39.82 -9.25 17.39
N THR A 467 39.35 -10.41 17.84
CA THR A 467 37.91 -10.71 17.96
C THR A 467 37.15 -9.61 18.71
N GLU A 468 37.74 -9.06 19.79
CA GLU A 468 37.13 -7.98 20.56
C GLU A 468 37.03 -6.67 19.75
N ALA A 469 38.06 -6.34 18.96
CA ALA A 469 38.03 -5.15 18.09
C ALA A 469 36.97 -5.28 17.00
N VAL A 470 36.82 -6.47 16.40
CA VAL A 470 35.80 -6.73 15.38
C VAL A 470 34.38 -6.63 15.97
N VAL A 471 34.16 -7.12 17.19
CA VAL A 471 32.90 -6.95 17.92
C VAL A 471 32.62 -5.48 18.23
N LYS A 472 33.63 -4.71 18.63
CA LYS A 472 33.49 -3.27 18.88
C LYS A 472 33.12 -2.52 17.59
N LEU A 473 33.84 -2.75 16.48
CA LEU A 473 33.60 -2.08 15.20
C LEU A 473 32.20 -2.32 14.64
N GLN A 474 31.74 -3.58 14.61
CA GLN A 474 30.43 -3.91 14.03
C GLN A 474 29.24 -3.36 14.84
N ASN A 475 29.44 -3.02 16.12
CA ASN A 475 28.39 -2.59 17.03
C ASN A 475 28.33 -1.06 17.21
N ILE A 476 29.20 -0.28 16.57
CA ILE A 476 29.13 1.19 16.63
C ILE A 476 27.74 1.66 16.16
N ASP A 477 27.12 2.56 16.92
CA ASP A 477 25.78 3.10 16.68
C ASP A 477 24.65 2.06 16.64
N THR A 478 24.87 0.92 17.31
CA THR A 478 23.86 -0.12 17.56
C THR A 478 23.39 -0.14 19.02
N VAL A 479 22.25 -0.78 19.27
CA VAL A 479 21.69 -0.94 20.63
C VAL A 479 21.64 -2.42 20.98
N LEU A 480 22.23 -2.80 22.11
CA LEU A 480 22.03 -4.10 22.76
C LEU A 480 20.88 -3.97 23.77
N LEU A 481 19.73 -4.52 23.44
CA LEU A 481 18.54 -4.46 24.27
C LEU A 481 18.33 -5.80 25.00
N SER A 482 18.33 -5.74 26.32
CA SER A 482 17.90 -6.86 27.17
C SER A 482 16.39 -6.76 27.36
N VAL A 483 15.64 -7.71 26.84
CA VAL A 483 14.18 -7.74 26.88
C VAL A 483 13.73 -8.73 27.95
N GLU A 484 12.91 -8.28 28.89
CA GLU A 484 12.23 -9.13 29.85
C GLU A 484 11.09 -9.89 29.16
N MET A 485 11.16 -11.21 29.17
CA MET A 485 10.19 -12.11 28.58
C MET A 485 9.02 -12.37 29.54
N PRO A 486 7.86 -12.87 29.07
CA PRO A 486 6.70 -13.13 29.92
C PRO A 486 6.92 -14.12 31.08
N ASP A 487 7.93 -14.98 30.97
CA ASP A 487 8.34 -15.94 32.02
C ASP A 487 9.34 -15.33 33.02
N GLY A 488 9.70 -14.05 32.86
CA GLY A 488 10.69 -13.33 33.66
C GLY A 488 12.15 -13.56 33.22
N SER A 489 12.39 -14.39 32.20
CA SER A 489 13.73 -14.53 31.61
C SER A 489 14.13 -13.27 30.84
N LYS A 490 15.42 -13.11 30.54
CA LYS A 490 15.92 -11.99 29.74
C LYS A 490 16.54 -12.49 28.44
N THR A 491 16.02 -11.99 27.32
CA THR A 491 16.55 -12.28 25.99
C THR A 491 17.28 -11.04 25.46
N LYS A 492 18.48 -11.23 24.90
CA LYS A 492 19.23 -10.14 24.27
C LYS A 492 18.86 -10.05 22.79
N ILE A 493 18.60 -8.84 22.32
CA ILE A 493 18.43 -8.52 20.90
C ILE A 493 19.37 -7.35 20.55
N LYS A 494 19.65 -7.17 19.26
CA LYS A 494 20.33 -5.97 18.79
C LYS A 494 19.41 -5.10 17.94
N MET A 495 19.68 -3.80 17.91
CA MET A 495 19.01 -2.86 17.02
C MET A 495 20.02 -1.99 16.30
N ILE A 496 19.77 -1.70 15.03
CA ILE A 496 20.51 -0.68 14.27
C ILE A 496 19.73 0.63 14.38
N SER A 497 20.42 1.73 14.72
CA SER A 497 19.81 3.04 14.93
C SER A 497 19.68 3.85 13.64
N PRO A 498 18.80 4.88 13.60
CA PRO A 498 18.72 5.84 12.49
C PRO A 498 20.00 6.65 12.28
N LEU A 499 20.82 6.79 13.32
CA LEU A 499 22.11 7.50 13.29
C LEU A 499 23.25 6.66 12.71
N HIS A 500 23.04 5.34 12.54
CA HIS A 500 24.07 4.47 12.00
C HIS A 500 24.47 4.92 10.56
N PRO A 501 25.77 4.96 10.21
CA PRO A 501 26.25 5.47 8.92
C PRO A 501 25.53 4.91 7.68
N LEU A 502 25.21 3.61 7.67
CA LEU A 502 24.40 3.00 6.59
C LEU A 502 23.00 3.62 6.43
N ARG A 503 22.33 3.98 7.53
CA ARG A 503 21.00 4.59 7.49
C ARG A 503 21.07 6.02 6.96
N LEU A 504 22.08 6.78 7.42
CA LEU A 504 22.33 8.14 6.94
C LEU A 504 22.66 8.15 5.44
N ALA A 505 23.51 7.22 4.98
CA ALA A 505 23.85 7.06 3.56
C ALA A 505 22.61 6.77 2.70
N TRP A 506 21.72 5.90 3.17
CA TRP A 506 20.46 5.61 2.48
C TRP A 506 19.53 6.83 2.38
N ILE A 507 19.44 7.66 3.43
CA ILE A 507 18.64 8.90 3.38
C ILE A 507 19.20 9.87 2.36
N VAL A 508 20.54 10.05 2.32
CA VAL A 508 21.22 10.85 1.30
C VAL A 508 20.88 10.33 -0.10
N ASN A 509 21.00 9.02 -0.31
CA ASN A 509 20.72 8.38 -1.59
C ASN A 509 19.27 8.49 -2.04
N LEU A 510 18.31 8.43 -1.10
CA LEU A 510 16.90 8.67 -1.39
C LEU A 510 16.64 10.11 -1.82
N TYR A 511 17.25 11.08 -1.14
CA TYR A 511 17.08 12.48 -1.47
C TYR A 511 17.75 12.85 -2.80
N GLU A 512 18.98 12.38 -3.07
CA GLU A 512 19.65 12.63 -4.36
C GLU A 512 18.86 12.01 -5.53
N LEU A 513 18.27 10.83 -5.34
CA LEU A 513 17.38 10.23 -6.32
C LEU A 513 16.14 11.11 -6.59
N TYR A 514 15.52 11.63 -5.53
CA TYR A 514 14.41 12.57 -5.67
C TYR A 514 14.83 13.83 -6.44
N GLN A 515 15.98 14.41 -6.07
CA GLN A 515 16.49 15.63 -6.68
C GLN A 515 16.75 15.46 -8.18
N ASP A 516 17.39 14.37 -8.61
CA ASP A 516 17.57 14.08 -10.05
C ASP A 516 16.24 13.95 -10.80
N TRP A 517 15.22 13.36 -10.18
CA TRP A 517 13.91 13.24 -10.81
C TRP A 517 13.14 14.56 -10.85
N GLU A 518 13.30 15.41 -9.84
CA GLU A 518 12.78 16.76 -9.80
C GLU A 518 13.41 17.60 -10.93
N GLU A 519 14.74 17.62 -11.01
CA GLU A 519 15.50 18.36 -12.04
C GLU A 519 15.11 17.91 -13.45
N ARG A 520 15.05 16.60 -13.72
CA ARG A 520 14.60 16.07 -15.02
C ARG A 520 13.16 16.41 -15.34
N THR A 521 12.30 16.57 -14.33
CA THR A 521 10.90 17.01 -14.53
C THR A 521 10.82 18.49 -14.86
N ILE A 522 11.69 19.31 -14.25
CA ILE A 522 11.81 20.74 -14.55
C ILE A 522 12.32 20.92 -15.98
N GLU A 523 13.39 20.21 -16.36
CA GLU A 523 13.95 20.23 -17.72
C GLU A 523 12.97 19.74 -18.78
N ASN A 524 12.13 18.74 -18.45
CA ASN A 524 11.13 18.18 -19.35
C ASN A 524 9.73 18.13 -18.71
N PRO A 525 8.92 19.19 -18.91
CA PRO A 525 7.57 19.31 -18.34
C PRO A 525 6.60 18.16 -18.67
N LYS A 526 6.89 17.34 -19.69
CA LYS A 526 6.06 16.16 -20.02
C LYS A 526 5.99 15.16 -18.88
N TYR A 527 7.02 15.11 -18.03
CA TYR A 527 7.08 14.20 -16.88
C TYR A 527 6.24 14.64 -15.68
N ARG A 528 5.71 15.88 -15.65
CA ARG A 528 4.81 16.35 -14.56
C ARG A 528 3.61 15.41 -14.34
N LYS A 529 3.08 14.85 -15.43
CA LYS A 529 1.98 13.87 -15.38
C LYS A 529 2.32 12.60 -14.60
N ALA A 530 3.60 12.23 -14.48
CA ALA A 530 4.03 11.07 -13.68
C ALA A 530 3.79 11.29 -12.19
N TRP A 531 4.00 12.52 -11.69
CA TRP A 531 3.72 12.90 -10.30
C TRP A 531 2.22 12.80 -9.97
N TYR A 532 1.34 13.26 -10.87
CA TYR A 532 -0.11 13.00 -10.75
C TYR A 532 -0.49 11.51 -10.77
N ARG A 533 0.32 10.68 -11.43
CA ARG A 533 0.17 9.22 -11.48
C ARG A 533 0.86 8.51 -10.32
N LYS A 534 0.98 9.18 -9.17
CA LYS A 534 1.41 8.60 -7.90
C LYS A 534 2.91 8.28 -7.82
N LEU A 535 3.77 8.93 -8.61
CA LEU A 535 5.23 8.77 -8.49
C LEU A 535 5.75 9.22 -7.12
N ASP A 536 5.15 10.29 -6.59
CA ASP A 536 5.37 10.83 -5.24
C ASP A 536 5.22 9.76 -4.15
N LYS A 537 4.39 8.72 -4.37
CA LYS A 537 4.19 7.64 -3.41
C LYS A 537 5.44 6.82 -3.11
N LEU A 538 6.39 6.74 -4.04
CA LEU A 538 7.67 6.06 -3.80
C LEU A 538 8.39 6.68 -2.59
N PHE A 539 8.40 8.01 -2.53
CA PHE A 539 9.01 8.80 -1.46
C PHE A 539 8.09 8.97 -0.23
N GLN A 540 6.81 8.61 -0.33
CA GLN A 540 5.86 8.56 0.81
C GLN A 540 6.02 7.33 1.70
N GLY A 541 7.10 6.56 1.53
CA GLY A 541 7.42 5.39 2.35
C GLY A 541 7.07 4.05 1.69
N GLN A 542 6.78 4.01 0.39
CA GLN A 542 6.76 2.75 -0.36
C GLN A 542 8.16 2.15 -0.50
N ILE A 543 9.19 2.98 -0.59
CA ILE A 543 10.57 2.53 -0.45
C ILE A 543 10.88 2.46 1.04
N SER A 544 10.93 1.23 1.58
CA SER A 544 11.30 0.99 2.97
C SER A 544 12.82 1.13 3.15
N MET A 545 13.25 1.80 4.22
CA MET A 545 14.65 1.83 4.63
C MET A 545 15.06 0.45 5.16
N ASN A 546 15.42 -0.46 4.26
CA ASN A 546 15.84 -1.83 4.57
C ASN A 546 17.30 -2.03 4.20
N VAL A 547 18.19 -1.27 4.84
CA VAL A 547 19.64 -1.32 4.66
C VAL A 547 20.29 -1.74 5.98
N ALA A 548 20.61 -3.02 6.09
CA ALA A 548 21.20 -3.60 7.27
C ALA A 548 22.02 -4.85 6.88
N PRO A 549 23.19 -5.08 7.50
CA PRO A 549 23.87 -6.37 7.40
C PRO A 549 22.93 -7.53 7.74
N ILE A 550 23.13 -8.68 7.10
CA ILE A 550 22.22 -9.83 7.31
C ILE A 550 22.39 -10.46 8.70
N VAL A 551 23.58 -10.32 9.29
CA VAL A 551 23.92 -10.84 10.62
C VAL A 551 24.89 -9.92 11.38
N LEU A 552 24.94 -10.05 12.70
CA LEU A 552 25.96 -9.49 13.60
C LEU A 552 26.45 -10.61 14.54
N SER A 553 27.76 -10.77 14.72
CA SER A 553 28.34 -11.87 15.53
C SER A 553 29.20 -11.33 16.67
N ASP A 554 28.82 -11.64 17.91
CA ASP A 554 29.61 -11.30 19.11
C ASP A 554 30.64 -12.36 19.48
N ASP A 555 30.48 -13.59 18.98
CA ASP A 555 31.26 -14.75 19.38
C ASP A 555 31.33 -15.73 18.20
N PRO A 556 32.53 -16.08 17.72
CA PRO A 556 32.68 -17.00 16.58
C PRO A 556 32.12 -18.42 16.86
N LEU A 557 31.92 -18.78 18.13
CA LEU A 557 31.39 -20.09 18.52
C LEU A 557 29.87 -20.12 18.71
N LYS A 558 29.19 -18.96 18.63
CA LYS A 558 27.74 -18.87 18.79
C LYS A 558 27.10 -18.46 17.47
N GLU A 559 25.83 -18.85 17.30
CA GLU A 559 25.04 -18.34 16.18
C GLU A 559 24.93 -16.82 16.24
N ALA A 560 25.06 -16.20 15.08
CA ALA A 560 25.00 -14.75 14.95
C ALA A 560 23.57 -14.24 15.18
N TYR A 561 23.45 -12.98 15.57
CA TYR A 561 22.19 -12.27 15.55
C TYR A 561 21.78 -12.07 14.09
N GLN A 562 20.63 -12.60 13.70
CA GLN A 562 20.09 -12.49 12.34
C GLN A 562 19.20 -11.28 12.23
N TYR A 563 19.28 -10.56 11.11
CA TYR A 563 18.41 -9.42 10.85
C TYR A 563 16.98 -9.87 10.57
N ILE A 564 16.04 -9.48 11.44
CA ILE A 564 14.63 -9.89 11.40
C ILE A 564 13.69 -8.79 10.85
N GLY A 565 14.26 -7.71 10.31
CA GLY A 565 13.53 -6.62 9.66
C GLY A 565 13.35 -5.36 10.49
N GLU A 566 12.73 -4.36 9.87
CA GLU A 566 12.44 -3.04 10.47
C GLU A 566 11.29 -3.11 11.49
N LEU A 567 11.44 -2.51 12.68
CA LEU A 567 10.34 -2.29 13.62
C LEU A 567 9.47 -1.12 13.17
N THR A 568 10.12 0.00 12.88
CA THR A 568 9.57 1.27 12.42
C THR A 568 10.63 1.97 11.59
N PHE A 569 10.29 3.06 10.91
CA PHE A 569 11.24 3.80 10.08
C PHE A 569 12.54 4.13 10.84
N GLY A 570 13.68 3.68 10.32
CA GLY A 570 15.02 3.91 10.87
C GLY A 570 15.51 2.91 11.92
N TRP A 571 14.63 2.07 12.47
CA TRP A 571 14.96 1.14 13.54
C TRP A 571 14.78 -0.32 13.12
N GLY A 572 15.90 -1.00 12.87
CA GLY A 572 15.93 -2.43 12.51
C GLY A 572 16.35 -3.31 13.69
N VAL A 573 15.89 -4.57 13.72
CA VAL A 573 16.18 -5.52 14.82
C VAL A 573 16.92 -6.76 14.33
N TYR A 574 17.76 -7.28 15.21
CA TYR A 574 18.38 -8.58 15.09
C TYR A 574 18.08 -9.45 16.30
N ALA A 575 17.88 -10.74 16.06
CA ALA A 575 17.67 -11.74 17.10
C ALA A 575 18.51 -12.99 16.82
N GLN A 576 18.99 -13.65 17.87
CA GLN A 576 19.60 -14.96 17.73
C GLN A 576 18.51 -16.02 17.57
N PRO A 577 18.68 -17.00 16.66
CA PRO A 577 17.74 -18.10 16.55
C PRO A 577 17.71 -18.91 17.85
N SER A 578 16.51 -19.30 18.30
CA SER A 578 16.29 -20.16 19.48
C SER A 578 17.01 -21.50 19.29
N GLN A 579 17.80 -21.94 20.27
CA GLN A 579 18.58 -23.19 20.22
C GLN A 579 17.77 -24.46 20.53
N SER A 580 16.43 -24.37 20.57
CA SER A 580 15.59 -25.54 20.81
C SER A 580 15.66 -26.50 19.61
N GLU A 581 16.27 -27.68 19.78
CA GLU A 581 16.33 -28.72 18.74
C GLU A 581 14.93 -29.21 18.30
N GLU A 582 13.89 -28.96 19.12
CA GLU A 582 12.51 -29.37 18.85
C GLU A 582 11.66 -28.29 18.17
N ALA A 583 12.15 -27.05 18.03
CA ALA A 583 11.40 -25.96 17.41
C ALA A 583 11.58 -25.95 15.89
N PHE A 584 10.47 -26.03 15.14
CA PHE A 584 10.50 -26.02 13.67
C PHE A 584 10.84 -24.63 13.10
N SER A 585 10.52 -23.55 13.82
CA SER A 585 10.75 -22.16 13.41
C SER A 585 11.41 -21.33 14.51
N SER A 586 12.04 -20.21 14.14
CA SER A 586 12.91 -19.42 15.02
C SER A 586 12.19 -18.49 16.02
N GLY A 587 10.85 -18.40 16.04
CA GLY A 587 10.10 -17.52 16.94
C GLY A 587 10.32 -16.01 16.74
N ASN A 588 11.17 -15.63 15.77
CA ASN A 588 11.66 -14.27 15.57
C ASN A 588 10.54 -13.27 15.24
N ARG A 589 9.50 -13.69 14.52
CA ARG A 589 8.38 -12.82 14.13
C ARG A 589 7.53 -12.42 15.34
N GLN A 590 7.28 -13.38 16.23
CA GLN A 590 6.59 -13.19 17.51
C GLN A 590 7.40 -12.25 18.40
N LEU A 591 8.72 -12.49 18.50
CA LEU A 591 9.63 -11.66 19.27
C LEU A 591 9.61 -10.21 18.78
N LYS A 592 9.70 -9.99 17.46
CA LYS A 592 9.63 -8.64 16.84
C LYS A 592 8.33 -7.91 17.17
N SER A 593 7.19 -8.59 17.12
CA SER A 593 5.89 -7.97 17.46
C SER A 593 5.82 -7.62 18.95
N TYR A 594 6.28 -8.53 19.82
CA TYR A 594 6.35 -8.29 21.26
C TYR A 594 7.24 -7.09 21.61
N ILE A 595 8.43 -7.01 21.01
CA ILE A 595 9.34 -5.87 21.19
C ILE A 595 8.70 -4.57 20.69
N SER A 596 8.02 -4.60 19.54
CA SER A 596 7.29 -3.44 19.00
C SER A 596 6.23 -2.92 19.97
N MET A 597 5.48 -3.83 20.61
CA MET A 597 4.51 -3.49 21.65
C MET A 597 5.19 -2.89 22.87
N LEU A 598 6.23 -3.53 23.40
CA LEU A 598 6.96 -3.06 24.57
C LEU A 598 7.70 -1.74 24.32
N LEU A 599 8.22 -1.48 23.12
CA LEU A 599 8.80 -0.20 22.72
C LEU A 599 7.75 0.87 22.40
N ASN A 600 6.46 0.54 22.54
CA ASN A 600 5.33 1.44 22.30
C ASN A 600 5.24 1.99 20.86
N VAL A 601 5.69 1.20 19.88
CA VAL A 601 5.56 1.52 18.46
C VAL A 601 4.10 1.43 18.06
N ALA A 602 3.55 2.56 17.58
CA ALA A 602 2.18 2.67 17.10
C ALA A 602 1.90 1.66 15.99
N ARG A 603 0.72 1.01 16.00
CA ARG A 603 0.41 -0.10 15.08
C ARG A 603 0.56 0.30 13.62
N GLU A 604 0.14 1.50 13.24
CA GLU A 604 0.26 2.01 11.87
C GLU A 604 1.69 2.35 11.43
N LYS A 605 2.66 2.36 12.36
CA LYS A 605 4.08 2.59 12.10
C LYS A 605 4.90 1.30 12.12
N ARG A 606 4.30 0.17 12.53
CA ARG A 606 4.97 -1.13 12.53
C ARG A 606 5.17 -1.61 11.10
N ILE A 607 6.35 -2.16 10.81
CA ILE A 607 6.69 -2.66 9.48
C ILE A 607 6.75 -4.20 9.51
N ASP A 608 5.91 -4.85 8.71
CA ASP A 608 6.04 -6.28 8.42
C ASP A 608 6.80 -6.47 7.10
N SER A 609 8.00 -7.04 7.20
CA SER A 609 8.90 -7.29 6.09
C SER A 609 8.79 -8.71 5.53
N ASP A 610 8.14 -9.62 6.27
CA ASP A 610 8.10 -11.04 5.92
C ASP A 610 6.82 -11.40 5.15
N VAL A 611 5.71 -10.67 5.38
CA VAL A 611 4.41 -10.95 4.73
C VAL A 611 3.87 -9.71 4.02
N ASN A 612 3.57 -9.84 2.73
CA ASN A 612 2.97 -8.77 1.94
C ASN A 612 1.43 -8.83 1.98
N LEU A 613 0.79 -7.78 2.50
CA LEU A 613 -0.67 -7.68 2.63
C LEU A 613 -1.40 -7.85 1.29
N ASP A 614 -0.94 -7.18 0.22
CA ASP A 614 -1.59 -7.23 -1.10
C ASP A 614 -1.53 -8.64 -1.69
N LEU A 615 -0.43 -9.37 -1.46
CA LEU A 615 -0.31 -10.77 -1.87
C LEU A 615 -1.29 -11.67 -1.11
N VAL A 616 -1.38 -11.55 0.22
CA VAL A 616 -2.32 -12.33 1.03
C VAL A 616 -3.76 -12.08 0.56
N VAL A 617 -4.16 -10.81 0.42
CA VAL A 617 -5.49 -10.43 -0.07
C VAL A 617 -5.76 -11.01 -1.44
N ARG A 618 -4.78 -10.95 -2.35
CA ARG A 618 -4.90 -11.52 -3.70
C ARG A 618 -5.09 -13.04 -3.68
N HIS A 619 -4.34 -13.79 -2.86
CA HIS A 619 -4.50 -15.24 -2.76
C HIS A 619 -5.86 -15.62 -2.18
N LEU A 620 -6.30 -14.97 -1.10
CA LEU A 620 -7.62 -15.21 -0.51
C LEU A 620 -8.75 -14.84 -1.48
N PHE A 621 -8.62 -13.73 -2.19
CA PHE A 621 -9.57 -13.30 -3.22
C PHE A 621 -9.66 -14.33 -4.35
N ASN A 622 -8.52 -14.71 -4.94
CA ASN A 622 -8.47 -15.63 -6.08
C ASN A 622 -9.03 -17.00 -5.70
N TYR A 623 -8.71 -17.49 -4.51
CA TYR A 623 -9.27 -18.75 -4.03
C TYR A 623 -10.78 -18.67 -3.89
N SER A 624 -11.29 -17.62 -3.24
CA SER A 624 -12.73 -17.43 -3.00
C SER A 624 -13.53 -17.30 -4.31
N VAL A 625 -12.98 -16.60 -5.31
CA VAL A 625 -13.61 -16.47 -6.64
C VAL A 625 -13.58 -17.80 -7.40
N SER A 626 -12.51 -18.57 -7.28
CA SER A 626 -12.37 -19.87 -7.97
C SER A 626 -13.25 -20.97 -7.33
N HIS A 627 -13.63 -20.80 -6.06
CA HIS A 627 -14.42 -21.77 -5.29
C HIS A 627 -15.70 -21.10 -4.74
N PRO A 628 -16.65 -20.69 -5.60
CA PRO A 628 -17.83 -19.90 -5.21
C PRO A 628 -18.84 -20.67 -4.35
N TYR A 629 -18.67 -21.98 -4.18
CA TYR A 629 -19.47 -22.84 -3.30
C TYR A 629 -18.96 -22.89 -1.85
N THR A 630 -17.86 -22.20 -1.58
CA THR A 630 -17.21 -22.22 -0.26
C THR A 630 -17.76 -21.10 0.61
N ASP A 631 -18.71 -21.41 1.49
CA ASP A 631 -19.27 -20.44 2.45
C ASP A 631 -18.37 -20.24 3.70
N LYS A 632 -17.33 -21.08 3.83
CA LYS A 632 -16.39 -21.07 4.96
C LYS A 632 -14.97 -21.30 4.48
N LEU A 633 -14.09 -20.34 4.71
CA LEU A 633 -12.68 -20.45 4.37
C LEU A 633 -11.88 -20.99 5.57
N VAL A 634 -11.30 -22.18 5.44
CA VAL A 634 -10.41 -22.79 6.45
C VAL A 634 -8.96 -22.49 6.07
N ILE A 635 -8.22 -21.80 6.94
CA ILE A 635 -6.88 -21.32 6.67
C ILE A 635 -5.92 -21.81 7.77
N ASN A 636 -4.86 -22.50 7.37
CA ASN A 636 -3.74 -22.83 8.28
C ASN A 636 -2.66 -21.75 8.15
N LEU A 637 -2.14 -21.27 9.27
CA LEU A 637 -1.10 -20.25 9.34
C LEU A 637 0.09 -20.78 10.15
N PHE A 638 1.21 -21.06 9.49
CA PHE A 638 2.45 -21.49 10.14
C PHE A 638 3.37 -20.29 10.36
N ASN A 639 3.80 -20.11 11.62
CA ASN A 639 4.71 -19.03 12.04
C ASN A 639 4.23 -17.59 11.68
N ALA A 640 2.92 -17.35 11.74
CA ALA A 640 2.32 -16.07 11.40
C ALA A 640 2.43 -14.97 12.48
N GLY A 641 3.24 -15.17 13.53
CA GLY A 641 3.41 -14.24 14.65
C GLY A 641 2.08 -13.74 15.27
N ASP A 642 1.93 -12.41 15.38
CA ASP A 642 0.71 -11.73 15.84
C ASP A 642 -0.44 -11.72 14.83
N ALA A 643 -0.20 -12.23 13.61
CA ALA A 643 -1.12 -12.30 12.48
C ALA A 643 -1.76 -10.96 12.06
N ALA A 644 -1.11 -9.82 12.32
CA ALA A 644 -1.63 -8.49 11.96
C ALA A 644 -1.98 -8.36 10.47
N THR A 645 -1.06 -8.76 9.59
CA THR A 645 -1.23 -8.72 8.12
C THR A 645 -2.39 -9.59 7.66
N PHE A 646 -2.60 -10.76 8.29
CA PHE A 646 -3.71 -11.65 7.96
C PHE A 646 -5.05 -11.10 8.46
N ALA A 647 -5.10 -10.53 9.67
CA ALA A 647 -6.29 -9.87 10.19
C ALA A 647 -6.71 -8.68 9.31
N GLU A 648 -5.76 -7.84 8.89
CA GLU A 648 -6.03 -6.74 7.96
C GLU A 648 -6.49 -7.24 6.59
N ALA A 649 -5.95 -8.36 6.10
CA ALA A 649 -6.38 -8.97 4.84
C ALA A 649 -7.86 -9.36 4.88
N LEU A 650 -8.35 -9.93 6.00
CA LEU A 650 -9.77 -10.27 6.17
C LEU A 650 -10.66 -9.03 6.15
N VAL A 651 -10.26 -7.97 6.87
CA VAL A 651 -10.99 -6.68 6.85
C VAL A 651 -11.05 -6.11 5.44
N ARG A 652 -9.97 -6.24 4.66
CA ARG A 652 -9.93 -5.78 3.26
C ARG A 652 -10.82 -6.62 2.35
N LEU A 653 -10.97 -7.93 2.59
CA LEU A 653 -11.92 -8.78 1.85
C LEU A 653 -13.38 -8.41 2.15
N GLU A 654 -13.73 -8.10 3.40
CA GLU A 654 -15.07 -7.58 3.75
C GLU A 654 -15.34 -6.27 3.00
N LYS A 655 -14.36 -5.36 2.98
CA LYS A 655 -14.48 -4.09 2.26
C LYS A 655 -14.68 -4.24 0.76
N ILE A 656 -14.09 -5.26 0.14
CA ILE A 656 -14.25 -5.57 -1.30
C ILE A 656 -15.61 -6.26 -1.58
N GLY A 657 -16.26 -6.79 -0.55
CA GLY A 657 -17.63 -7.34 -0.61
C GLY A 657 -17.70 -8.85 -0.76
N ILE A 658 -16.63 -9.52 -1.21
CA ILE A 658 -16.54 -10.99 -1.25
C ILE A 658 -16.59 -11.57 0.16
N GLY A 659 -16.00 -10.87 1.13
CA GLY A 659 -15.98 -11.32 2.51
C GLY A 659 -17.38 -11.51 3.09
N HIS A 660 -18.40 -10.77 2.64
CA HIS A 660 -19.72 -10.75 3.29
C HIS A 660 -20.37 -12.13 3.43
N GLU A 661 -20.23 -12.99 2.42
CA GLU A 661 -20.83 -14.33 2.39
C GLU A 661 -19.92 -15.41 3.01
N LEU A 662 -18.65 -15.07 3.29
CA LEU A 662 -17.66 -15.98 3.84
C LEU A 662 -17.66 -15.97 5.37
N THR A 663 -17.46 -17.14 5.96
CA THR A 663 -17.00 -17.29 7.35
C THR A 663 -15.55 -17.78 7.35
N TYR A 664 -14.78 -17.45 8.39
CA TYR A 664 -13.35 -17.79 8.44
C TYR A 664 -13.07 -18.71 9.63
N GLU A 665 -12.34 -19.80 9.39
CA GLU A 665 -11.72 -20.62 10.42
C GLU A 665 -10.20 -20.60 10.23
N ILE A 666 -9.49 -20.04 11.21
CA ILE A 666 -8.04 -19.85 11.15
C ILE A 666 -7.37 -20.74 12.18
N ARG A 667 -6.39 -21.53 11.75
CA ARG A 667 -5.62 -22.40 12.63
C ARG A 667 -4.18 -21.93 12.60
N LEU A 668 -3.73 -21.33 13.69
CA LEU A 668 -2.34 -20.91 13.81
C LEU A 668 -1.51 -22.04 14.39
N PHE A 669 -0.35 -22.29 13.79
CA PHE A 669 0.63 -23.28 14.23
C PHE A 669 1.90 -22.57 14.68
N THR A 670 2.24 -22.76 15.96
CA THR A 670 3.44 -22.23 16.60
C THR A 670 3.89 -23.16 17.72
N ASP A 671 5.20 -23.41 17.83
CA ASP A 671 5.76 -24.21 18.93
C ASP A 671 6.10 -23.34 20.14
N GLU A 672 6.35 -22.04 19.93
CA GLU A 672 6.57 -21.06 21.00
C GLU A 672 5.26 -20.32 21.34
N ASN A 673 4.62 -20.75 22.43
CA ASN A 673 3.40 -20.12 22.97
C ASN A 673 3.66 -19.04 24.04
N MET A 674 4.94 -18.75 24.37
CA MET A 674 5.26 -17.74 25.38
C MET A 674 4.84 -16.33 24.94
N LEU A 675 4.90 -16.05 23.65
CA LEU A 675 4.53 -14.78 23.05
C LEU A 675 3.12 -14.90 22.44
N GLN A 676 2.30 -13.87 22.57
CA GLN A 676 0.86 -13.90 22.24
C GLN A 676 0.59 -14.03 20.73
N SER A 677 0.75 -15.22 20.18
CA SER A 677 0.45 -15.50 18.77
C SER A 677 -1.04 -15.25 18.48
N GLY A 678 -1.32 -14.64 17.33
CA GLY A 678 -2.68 -14.30 16.90
C GLY A 678 -3.38 -13.18 17.70
N GLU A 679 -2.65 -12.33 18.44
CA GLU A 679 -3.23 -11.19 19.17
C GLU A 679 -4.12 -10.30 18.29
N SER A 680 -3.73 -10.06 17.03
CA SER A 680 -4.52 -9.23 16.11
C SER A 680 -5.89 -9.83 15.78
N PHE A 681 -6.03 -11.16 15.82
CA PHE A 681 -7.34 -11.80 15.68
C PHE A 681 -8.18 -11.68 16.96
N LYS A 682 -7.56 -11.66 18.14
CA LYS A 682 -8.27 -11.39 19.41
C LYS A 682 -8.84 -9.97 19.39
N ASP A 683 -8.03 -8.99 19.02
CA ASP A 683 -8.47 -7.60 18.92
C ASP A 683 -9.58 -7.39 17.90
N LEU A 684 -9.57 -8.18 16.82
CA LEU A 684 -10.61 -8.14 15.80
C LEU A 684 -11.96 -8.69 16.30
N LEU A 685 -11.93 -9.61 17.27
CA LEU A 685 -13.12 -10.17 17.93
C LEU A 685 -13.61 -9.31 19.11
N ASP A 686 -12.77 -8.39 19.62
CA ASP A 686 -13.10 -7.56 20.77
C ASP A 686 -13.94 -6.33 20.37
N PRO A 687 -15.19 -6.20 20.85
CA PRO A 687 -16.04 -5.03 20.58
C PRO A 687 -15.51 -3.72 21.18
N GLU A 688 -14.68 -3.80 22.23
CA GLU A 688 -14.09 -2.62 22.89
C GLU A 688 -12.81 -2.13 22.20
N SER A 689 -12.24 -2.96 21.32
CA SER A 689 -11.12 -2.55 20.47
C SER A 689 -11.59 -1.48 19.48
N ALA A 690 -10.82 -0.39 19.37
CA ALA A 690 -11.12 0.70 18.44
C ALA A 690 -10.78 0.27 16.99
N VAL A 691 -11.62 -0.59 16.40
CA VAL A 691 -11.44 -1.09 15.04
C VAL A 691 -12.28 -0.29 14.04
N ALA A 692 -11.83 -0.21 12.79
CA ALA A 692 -12.54 0.47 11.70
C ALA A 692 -13.96 -0.08 11.52
N ASN A 693 -14.90 0.72 11.01
CA ASN A 693 -16.30 0.29 10.77
C ASN A 693 -16.41 -1.02 9.96
N ASP A 694 -15.50 -1.25 9.01
CA ASP A 694 -15.47 -2.44 8.17
C ASP A 694 -15.05 -3.72 8.94
N ALA A 695 -14.48 -3.56 10.14
CA ALA A 695 -14.06 -4.65 11.01
C ALA A 695 -15.11 -5.01 12.09
N GLU A 696 -16.15 -4.18 12.25
CA GLU A 696 -17.22 -4.41 13.23
C GLU A 696 -17.96 -5.74 12.99
N VAL A 697 -17.99 -6.21 11.74
CA VAL A 697 -18.60 -7.48 11.33
C VAL A 697 -17.99 -8.69 12.08
N PHE A 698 -16.73 -8.59 12.51
CA PHE A 698 -16.05 -9.67 13.22
C PHE A 698 -16.37 -9.72 14.72
N SER A 699 -16.68 -8.57 15.34
CA SER A 699 -16.99 -8.46 16.77
C SER A 699 -18.51 -8.54 17.06
N GLN A 700 -19.36 -8.33 16.06
CA GLN A 700 -20.81 -8.47 16.20
C GLN A 700 -21.23 -9.92 16.49
N ALA A 701 -22.16 -10.08 17.45
CA ALA A 701 -22.78 -11.37 17.73
C ALA A 701 -23.57 -11.84 16.50
N SER A 702 -23.12 -12.91 15.85
CA SER A 702 -23.82 -13.47 14.70
C SER A 702 -25.23 -13.94 15.09
N ALA A 703 -26.16 -13.95 14.13
CA ALA A 703 -27.52 -14.43 14.33
C ALA A 703 -27.59 -15.86 14.88
N ASN A 704 -26.51 -16.64 14.72
CA ASN A 704 -26.31 -17.96 15.31
C ASN A 704 -24.98 -18.03 16.06
N ARG A 705 -25.02 -18.01 17.41
CA ARG A 705 -23.83 -18.05 18.28
C ARG A 705 -22.91 -19.26 18.04
N LEU A 706 -23.42 -20.33 17.41
CA LEU A 706 -22.65 -21.51 17.03
C LEU A 706 -21.85 -21.33 15.73
N PHE A 707 -21.96 -20.20 15.03
CA PHE A 707 -21.22 -19.88 13.81
C PHE A 707 -20.89 -18.38 13.78
N PRO A 708 -19.84 -17.94 14.51
CA PRO A 708 -19.33 -16.57 14.41
C PRO A 708 -18.63 -16.36 13.06
N LYS A 709 -18.50 -15.08 12.65
CA LYS A 709 -17.86 -14.68 11.40
C LYS A 709 -16.41 -15.17 11.30
N LEU A 710 -15.68 -15.09 12.40
CA LEU A 710 -14.30 -15.54 12.53
C LEU A 710 -14.17 -16.50 13.72
N ARG A 711 -13.53 -17.63 13.50
CA ARG A 711 -12.99 -18.51 14.53
C ARG A 711 -11.49 -18.61 14.31
N PHE A 712 -10.73 -18.58 15.39
CA PHE A 712 -9.34 -18.99 15.31
C PHE A 712 -8.94 -19.90 16.46
N SER A 713 -7.93 -20.74 16.22
CA SER A 713 -7.35 -21.66 17.21
C SER A 713 -5.84 -21.59 17.18
N LEU A 714 -5.21 -21.86 18.32
CA LEU A 714 -3.76 -21.98 18.47
C LEU A 714 -3.43 -23.47 18.63
N ASN A 715 -2.57 -24.00 17.77
CA ASN A 715 -2.14 -25.39 17.73
C ASN A 715 -0.61 -25.46 17.72
N ARG A 716 -0.04 -26.59 18.13
CA ARG A 716 1.40 -26.81 18.00
C ARG A 716 1.73 -27.35 16.62
N THR A 717 2.91 -27.05 16.09
CA THR A 717 3.37 -27.64 14.82
C THR A 717 3.50 -29.16 14.96
N SER A 718 3.93 -29.63 16.13
CA SER A 718 3.94 -31.06 16.48
C SER A 718 2.56 -31.72 16.45
N ASP A 719 1.47 -31.02 16.79
CA ASP A 719 0.11 -31.58 16.69
C ASP A 719 -0.28 -31.80 15.22
N PHE A 720 0.09 -30.84 14.36
CA PHE A 720 -0.12 -30.96 12.92
C PHE A 720 0.60 -32.17 12.33
N ILE A 721 1.89 -32.34 12.63
CA ILE A 721 2.69 -33.46 12.12
C ILE A 721 2.11 -34.81 12.51
N ASN A 722 1.63 -34.94 13.75
CA ASN A 722 1.09 -36.21 14.25
C ASN A 722 -0.33 -36.52 13.75
N LYS A 723 -1.09 -35.50 13.32
CA LYS A 723 -2.52 -35.62 12.96
C LYS A 723 -2.90 -34.73 11.78
N HIS A 724 -2.06 -34.69 10.74
CA HIS A 724 -2.24 -33.78 9.60
C HIS A 724 -3.61 -33.97 8.91
N ASP A 725 -4.14 -35.20 8.91
CA ASP A 725 -5.47 -35.53 8.39
C ASP A 725 -6.62 -34.76 9.08
N ASP A 726 -6.46 -34.37 10.35
CA ASP A 726 -7.46 -33.58 11.08
C ASP A 726 -7.42 -32.08 10.70
N TYR A 727 -6.37 -31.64 9.99
CA TYR A 727 -6.08 -30.23 9.72
C TYR A 727 -6.26 -29.82 8.26
N GLN A 728 -7.14 -30.51 7.52
CA GLN A 728 -7.54 -30.16 6.15
C GLN A 728 -7.94 -28.69 6.05
N ALA A 729 -7.39 -27.97 5.07
CA ALA A 729 -7.57 -26.54 4.88
C ALA A 729 -7.64 -26.15 3.39
N HIS A 730 -8.28 -25.02 3.13
CA HIS A 730 -8.35 -24.45 1.79
C HIS A 730 -7.03 -23.75 1.42
N LEU A 731 -6.46 -23.00 2.36
CA LEU A 731 -5.16 -22.35 2.17
C LEU A 731 -4.26 -22.60 3.37
N SER A 732 -3.01 -22.95 3.11
CA SER A 732 -1.94 -22.99 4.11
C SER A 732 -0.89 -21.94 3.78
N PHE A 733 -0.66 -21.01 4.71
CA PHE A 733 0.41 -20.02 4.60
C PHE A 733 1.57 -20.39 5.50
N LEU A 734 2.78 -20.43 4.94
CA LEU A 734 4.03 -20.65 5.66
C LEU A 734 4.86 -19.38 5.64
N VAL A 735 5.27 -18.88 6.80
CA VAL A 735 6.07 -17.64 6.91
C VAL A 735 7.42 -17.96 7.54
N ASN A 736 8.50 -17.88 6.76
CA ASN A 736 9.87 -18.25 7.16
C ASN A 736 9.87 -19.50 8.07
N PRO A 737 9.30 -20.63 7.62
CA PRO A 737 9.00 -21.76 8.49
C PRO A 737 10.25 -22.48 9.01
N PHE A 738 11.43 -22.27 8.40
CA PHE A 738 12.65 -23.02 8.70
C PHE A 738 13.73 -22.19 9.37
N VAL A 739 14.53 -22.86 10.21
CA VAL A 739 15.70 -22.27 10.86
C VAL A 739 16.86 -22.17 9.86
N VAL A 740 17.59 -21.07 9.91
CA VAL A 740 18.81 -20.83 9.10
C VAL A 740 20.02 -20.66 10.00
N ASN A 741 21.18 -21.06 9.49
CA ASN A 741 22.47 -20.96 10.17
C ASN A 741 23.34 -19.87 9.53
N THR A 742 24.31 -19.35 10.27
CA THR A 742 25.23 -18.35 9.73
C THR A 742 26.45 -19.05 9.13
N GLU A 743 26.68 -18.90 7.84
CA GLU A 743 27.88 -19.42 7.17
C GLU A 743 28.42 -18.39 6.17
N PRO A 744 29.74 -18.32 5.93
CA PRO A 744 30.28 -17.49 4.87
C PRO A 744 29.91 -18.06 3.49
N SER A 745 29.48 -17.20 2.57
CA SER A 745 29.17 -17.57 1.18
C SER A 745 30.00 -16.74 0.21
N ARG A 746 30.34 -17.33 -0.94
CA ARG A 746 30.98 -16.61 -2.05
C ARG A 746 29.91 -16.02 -2.97
N PRO A 747 29.82 -14.69 -3.10
CA PRO A 747 28.92 -14.06 -4.04
C PRO A 747 29.23 -14.43 -5.48
N SER A 748 28.19 -14.67 -6.29
CA SER A 748 28.33 -14.70 -7.75
C SER A 748 28.77 -13.34 -8.29
N GLU A 749 29.71 -13.32 -9.25
CA GLU A 749 30.21 -12.10 -9.89
C GLU A 749 29.14 -11.32 -10.69
N LEU A 750 28.11 -12.03 -11.15
CA LEU A 750 27.01 -11.46 -11.93
C LEU A 750 25.96 -10.77 -11.05
N SER A 751 25.90 -11.17 -9.79
CA SER A 751 24.88 -10.77 -8.82
C SER A 751 25.06 -9.34 -8.32
N ARG A 752 23.96 -8.62 -8.10
CA ARG A 752 23.91 -7.26 -7.54
C ARG A 752 22.78 -7.14 -6.54
N SER A 753 23.04 -6.42 -5.43
CA SER A 753 22.05 -6.18 -4.38
C SER A 753 21.50 -4.76 -4.32
N PHE A 754 22.26 -3.77 -4.77
CA PHE A 754 21.86 -2.36 -4.67
C PHE A 754 21.25 -1.87 -5.99
N PHE A 755 20.05 -1.30 -5.91
CA PHE A 755 19.30 -0.77 -7.04
C PHE A 755 18.73 0.61 -6.71
N LEU A 756 18.28 1.33 -7.73
CA LEU A 756 17.59 2.62 -7.59
C LEU A 756 18.39 3.61 -6.72
N ASN A 757 19.62 3.91 -7.13
CA ASN A 757 20.57 4.76 -6.40
C ASN A 757 20.94 4.27 -4.99
N GLY A 758 20.84 2.96 -4.71
CA GLY A 758 21.13 2.39 -3.38
C GLY A 758 19.90 2.32 -2.48
N THR A 759 18.79 2.93 -2.85
CA THR A 759 17.57 2.96 -2.02
C THR A 759 16.85 1.61 -1.92
N ILE A 760 17.07 0.71 -2.89
CA ILE A 760 16.55 -0.66 -2.88
C ILE A 760 17.73 -1.62 -2.65
N CYS A 761 17.81 -2.16 -1.43
CA CYS A 761 18.80 -3.15 -1.03
C CYS A 761 18.14 -4.54 -1.01
N ARG A 762 18.42 -5.34 -2.03
CA ARG A 762 17.87 -6.68 -2.21
C ARG A 762 18.91 -7.75 -1.93
N ASP A 763 18.63 -8.64 -0.98
CA ASP A 763 19.41 -9.85 -0.78
C ASP A 763 19.22 -10.85 -1.93
N ILE A 764 20.20 -11.73 -2.09
CA ILE A 764 20.29 -12.71 -3.17
C ILE A 764 20.24 -14.07 -2.51
N VAL A 765 19.29 -14.89 -2.96
CA VAL A 765 19.16 -16.29 -2.55
C VAL A 765 19.71 -17.16 -3.66
N GLU A 766 20.83 -17.82 -3.41
CA GLU A 766 21.48 -18.72 -4.35
C GLU A 766 21.36 -20.17 -3.87
N ALA A 767 20.71 -21.02 -4.68
CA ALA A 767 20.57 -22.44 -4.43
C ALA A 767 21.76 -23.22 -5.01
N LYS A 768 22.40 -24.06 -4.20
CA LYS A 768 23.49 -24.95 -4.62
C LYS A 768 23.13 -26.40 -4.30
N PRO A 769 23.19 -27.33 -5.27
CA PRO A 769 23.01 -28.75 -5.00
C PRO A 769 24.23 -29.28 -4.23
N ILE A 770 23.98 -29.95 -3.10
CA ILE A 770 25.00 -30.66 -2.32
C ILE A 770 24.56 -32.11 -2.17
N GLY A 771 25.06 -32.98 -3.04
CA GLY A 771 24.65 -34.38 -3.06
C GLY A 771 23.21 -34.55 -3.54
N LYS A 772 22.31 -35.03 -2.67
CA LYS A 772 20.87 -35.18 -2.94
C LYS A 772 20.02 -34.04 -2.40
N THR A 773 20.61 -33.10 -1.67
CA THR A 773 19.89 -31.97 -1.05
C THR A 773 20.30 -30.66 -1.69
N PHE A 774 19.51 -29.62 -1.45
CA PHE A 774 19.81 -28.26 -1.85
C PHE A 774 20.12 -27.41 -0.63
N VAL A 775 21.02 -26.46 -0.82
CA VAL A 775 21.41 -25.49 0.18
C VAL A 775 21.22 -24.11 -0.40
N TRP A 776 20.42 -23.29 0.27
CA TRP A 776 20.19 -21.92 -0.14
C TRP A 776 21.06 -21.00 0.72
N ASN A 777 21.83 -20.15 0.06
CA ASN A 777 22.64 -19.13 0.70
C ASN A 777 22.02 -17.77 0.38
N ARG A 778 21.62 -17.05 1.41
CA ARG A 778 21.09 -15.69 1.31
C ARG A 778 22.14 -14.69 1.74
N TYR A 779 22.52 -13.77 0.86
CA TYR A 779 23.59 -12.82 1.10
C TYR A 779 23.39 -11.51 0.31
N TYR A 780 24.21 -10.49 0.61
CA TYR A 780 24.26 -9.24 -0.16
C TYR A 780 25.52 -9.19 -1.02
N SER A 781 25.37 -8.80 -2.29
CA SER A 781 26.50 -8.59 -3.20
C SER A 781 27.08 -7.18 -3.01
N ASN A 782 28.41 -7.09 -2.92
CA ASN A 782 29.16 -5.83 -2.76
C ASN A 782 29.41 -5.09 -4.08
N LYS A 783 28.69 -5.45 -5.14
CA LYS A 783 28.86 -4.86 -6.48
C LYS A 783 28.32 -3.44 -6.52
N SER A 784 29.19 -2.49 -6.87
CA SER A 784 28.86 -1.08 -7.04
C SER A 784 27.72 -0.84 -8.04
N LEU A 785 27.02 0.28 -7.85
CA LEU A 785 26.01 0.79 -8.76
C LEU A 785 26.68 1.19 -10.08
N PRO A 786 26.16 0.75 -11.24
CA PRO A 786 26.79 1.02 -12.53
C PRO A 786 26.52 2.45 -13.02
N ASN A 787 25.33 2.96 -12.74
CA ASN A 787 24.83 4.26 -13.17
C ASN A 787 24.16 4.93 -11.96
N PRO A 788 24.93 5.30 -10.92
CA PRO A 788 24.37 6.05 -9.81
C PRO A 788 23.97 7.46 -10.27
N VAL A 789 23.07 8.11 -9.52
CA VAL A 789 22.71 9.52 -9.78
C VAL A 789 23.90 10.43 -9.46
N SER A 790 24.61 10.11 -8.39
CA SER A 790 25.85 10.76 -7.97
C SER A 790 26.86 9.69 -7.56
N GLU A 791 28.16 9.92 -7.76
CA GLU A 791 29.22 9.01 -7.30
C GLU A 791 29.15 8.76 -5.78
N SER A 792 28.58 9.70 -5.00
CA SER A 792 28.32 9.51 -3.57
C SER A 792 27.41 8.32 -3.27
N ALA A 793 26.58 7.86 -4.19
CA ALA A 793 25.72 6.70 -3.93
C ALA A 793 26.50 5.40 -3.74
N ASN A 794 27.66 5.27 -4.38
CA ASN A 794 28.54 4.12 -4.18
C ASN A 794 29.23 4.10 -2.80
N LEU A 795 29.15 5.21 -2.05
CA LEU A 795 29.66 5.27 -0.69
C LEU A 795 28.82 4.39 0.26
N GLU A 796 27.49 4.32 0.09
CA GLU A 796 26.64 3.38 0.83
C GLU A 796 27.07 1.93 0.58
N VAL A 797 27.34 1.58 -0.69
CA VAL A 797 27.77 0.24 -1.08
C VAL A 797 29.15 -0.09 -0.49
N SER A 798 30.07 0.88 -0.50
CA SER A 798 31.41 0.75 0.11
C SER A 798 31.31 0.52 1.62
N LEU A 799 30.55 1.37 2.33
CA LEU A 799 30.31 1.21 3.77
C LEU A 799 29.71 -0.16 4.10
N PHE A 800 28.74 -0.60 3.31
CA PHE A 800 28.09 -1.89 3.50
C PHE A 800 29.08 -3.04 3.28
N ALA A 801 29.91 -2.96 2.24
CA ALA A 801 30.95 -3.94 1.96
C ALA A 801 31.99 -4.00 3.09
N SER A 802 32.48 -2.86 3.55
CA SER A 802 33.42 -2.75 4.68
C SER A 802 32.83 -3.39 5.95
N LEU A 803 31.56 -3.10 6.26
CA LEU A 803 30.89 -3.72 7.42
C LEU A 803 30.71 -5.24 7.26
N GLN A 804 30.37 -5.72 6.06
CA GLN A 804 30.34 -7.15 5.79
C GLN A 804 31.70 -7.81 5.99
N GLU A 805 32.79 -7.14 5.61
CA GLU A 805 34.15 -7.64 5.80
C GLU A 805 34.53 -7.70 7.29
N VAL A 806 34.18 -6.68 8.07
CA VAL A 806 34.31 -6.69 9.54
C VAL A 806 33.61 -7.92 10.11
N ILE A 807 32.34 -8.13 9.74
CA ILE A 807 31.56 -9.29 10.22
C ILE A 807 32.17 -10.61 9.69
N GLY A 808 32.66 -10.63 8.46
CA GLY A 808 33.31 -11.79 7.83
C GLY A 808 34.54 -12.27 8.61
N LYS A 809 35.37 -11.34 9.13
CA LYS A 809 36.51 -11.66 9.99
C LYS A 809 36.11 -12.37 11.29
N MET A 810 34.88 -12.20 11.80
CA MET A 810 34.36 -12.99 12.93
C MET A 810 34.01 -14.42 12.52
N LEU A 811 33.46 -14.61 11.32
CA LEU A 811 32.91 -15.89 10.88
C LEU A 811 33.99 -16.85 10.39
N SER A 812 35.04 -16.35 9.75
CA SER A 812 36.16 -17.17 9.30
C SER A 812 37.44 -16.35 9.13
N SER A 813 38.57 -16.94 9.53
CA SER A 813 39.91 -16.36 9.37
C SER A 813 40.55 -16.60 7.99
N THR A 814 39.86 -17.30 7.08
CA THR A 814 40.47 -17.85 5.85
C THR A 814 39.85 -17.40 4.55
N ILE A 815 39.03 -16.35 4.54
CA ILE A 815 38.24 -16.04 3.34
C ILE A 815 38.33 -14.59 2.91
N GLU A 816 39.42 -14.30 2.21
CA GLU A 816 39.43 -13.29 1.15
C GLU A 816 38.27 -13.66 0.18
N GLU A 817 37.34 -12.75 -0.09
CA GLU A 817 36.21 -12.89 -1.04
C GLU A 817 34.90 -13.58 -0.58
N SER A 818 34.68 -13.87 0.71
CA SER A 818 33.35 -14.29 1.18
C SER A 818 32.63 -13.25 1.99
N VAL A 819 31.30 -13.31 1.92
CA VAL A 819 30.40 -12.43 2.65
C VAL A 819 29.62 -13.23 3.69
N PRO A 820 29.22 -12.60 4.80
CA PRO A 820 28.27 -13.19 5.73
C PRO A 820 26.97 -13.57 5.00
N ALA A 821 26.52 -14.81 5.19
CA ALA A 821 25.28 -15.31 4.63
C ALA A 821 24.45 -16.06 5.67
N THR A 822 23.14 -16.08 5.48
CA THR A 822 22.25 -17.03 6.15
C THR A 822 22.04 -18.23 5.23
N THR A 823 22.22 -19.42 5.77
CA THR A 823 22.23 -20.68 5.03
C THR A 823 21.07 -21.53 5.49
N LEU A 824 20.20 -21.89 4.55
CA LEU A 824 19.08 -22.80 4.76
C LEU A 824 19.46 -24.20 4.26
N ARG A 825 19.36 -25.19 5.17
CA ARG A 825 19.53 -26.61 4.88
C ARG A 825 18.28 -27.35 5.37
N LEU A 826 17.45 -27.82 4.44
CA LEU A 826 16.24 -28.56 4.81
C LEU A 826 16.61 -29.94 5.37
N LYS A 827 16.11 -30.24 6.56
CA LYS A 827 16.21 -31.57 7.18
C LYS A 827 15.10 -32.48 6.65
N GLU A 828 15.22 -33.79 6.86
CA GLU A 828 14.17 -34.75 6.51
C GLU A 828 12.83 -34.43 7.21
N SER A 829 12.87 -33.93 8.44
CA SER A 829 11.69 -33.45 9.18
C SER A 829 10.99 -32.28 8.49
N ASP A 830 11.76 -31.38 7.88
CA ASP A 830 11.26 -30.17 7.22
C ASP A 830 10.57 -30.53 5.91
N MET A 831 11.16 -31.47 5.15
CA MET A 831 10.57 -32.01 3.94
C MET A 831 9.28 -32.78 4.23
N MET A 832 9.25 -33.58 5.30
CA MET A 832 8.02 -34.27 5.75
C MET A 832 6.93 -33.29 6.15
N LEU A 833 7.25 -32.22 6.88
CA LEU A 833 6.29 -31.17 7.25
C LEU A 833 5.67 -30.55 5.99
N LEU A 834 6.48 -30.19 4.99
CA LEU A 834 5.99 -29.66 3.72
C LEU A 834 5.08 -30.66 3.01
N SER A 835 5.46 -31.93 2.95
CA SER A 835 4.61 -32.99 2.35
C SER A 835 3.24 -33.05 3.03
N PHE A 836 3.21 -33.09 4.37
CA PHE A 836 1.94 -33.14 5.11
C PHE A 836 1.08 -31.90 4.90
N ILE A 837 1.70 -30.72 4.74
CA ILE A 837 0.97 -29.49 4.43
C ILE A 837 0.36 -29.55 3.03
N HIS A 838 1.09 -30.05 2.03
CA HIS A 838 0.56 -30.25 0.68
C HIS A 838 -0.59 -31.28 0.67
N ASP A 839 -0.44 -32.38 1.42
CA ASP A 839 -1.48 -33.42 1.52
C ASP A 839 -2.75 -32.95 2.25
N SER A 840 -2.63 -31.91 3.09
CA SER A 840 -3.74 -31.38 3.89
C SER A 840 -4.32 -30.06 3.38
N SER A 841 -3.87 -29.56 2.22
CA SER A 841 -4.23 -28.21 1.78
C SER A 841 -4.51 -28.14 0.29
N ASP A 842 -5.55 -27.41 -0.11
CA ASP A 842 -5.79 -27.17 -1.53
C ASP A 842 -4.68 -26.27 -2.11
N TRP A 843 -4.42 -25.12 -1.47
CA TRP A 843 -3.36 -24.18 -1.87
C TRP A 843 -2.31 -24.01 -0.78
N VAL A 844 -1.04 -24.13 -1.13
CA VAL A 844 0.11 -23.86 -0.26
C VAL A 844 0.82 -22.59 -0.72
N ILE A 845 0.98 -21.62 0.19
CA ILE A 845 1.61 -20.33 -0.09
C ILE A 845 2.77 -20.12 0.87
N THR A 846 3.98 -20.02 0.32
CA THR A 846 5.21 -19.87 1.11
C THR A 846 5.76 -18.45 0.99
N PHE A 847 5.86 -17.76 2.13
CA PHE A 847 6.58 -16.51 2.32
C PHE A 847 7.90 -16.82 3.02
N ASP A 848 8.92 -17.21 2.27
CA ASP A 848 10.26 -17.48 2.80
C ASP A 848 11.30 -16.61 2.07
N LYS A 849 12.09 -15.87 2.84
CA LYS A 849 13.17 -15.03 2.30
C LYS A 849 14.48 -15.78 2.06
N ASN A 850 14.61 -17.00 2.57
CA ASN A 850 15.82 -17.82 2.49
C ASN A 850 15.69 -18.95 1.45
N MET A 851 14.50 -19.19 0.91
CA MET A 851 14.24 -20.25 -0.07
C MET A 851 13.77 -19.65 -1.40
N GLY A 852 14.31 -20.16 -2.50
CA GLY A 852 13.93 -19.74 -3.85
C GLY A 852 12.94 -20.69 -4.55
N PRO A 853 12.39 -20.31 -5.72
CA PRO A 853 11.43 -21.12 -6.48
C PRO A 853 12.01 -22.46 -6.95
N GLU A 854 13.34 -22.58 -7.02
CA GLU A 854 14.04 -23.81 -7.41
C GLU A 854 13.67 -25.00 -6.53
N PHE A 855 13.14 -24.76 -5.33
CA PHE A 855 12.58 -25.79 -4.46
C PHE A 855 11.46 -26.61 -5.14
N TYR A 856 10.59 -25.98 -5.92
CA TYR A 856 9.49 -26.67 -6.62
C TYR A 856 9.95 -27.37 -7.91
N ASP A 857 11.16 -27.04 -8.38
CA ASP A 857 11.79 -27.68 -9.55
C ASP A 857 12.65 -28.89 -9.16
N LEU A 858 12.70 -29.25 -7.87
CA LEU A 858 13.49 -30.36 -7.37
C LEU A 858 12.94 -31.70 -7.88
N PRO A 859 13.77 -32.58 -8.49
CA PRO A 859 13.32 -33.88 -8.96
C PRO A 859 12.93 -34.76 -7.76
N CYS A 860 11.63 -34.98 -7.57
CA CYS A 860 11.11 -35.97 -6.64
C CYS A 860 11.45 -37.39 -7.15
N GLY A 861 11.90 -38.28 -6.25
CA GLY A 861 12.16 -39.67 -6.60
C GLY A 861 10.87 -40.43 -6.95
N ASP A 862 10.99 -41.65 -7.48
CA ASP A 862 9.84 -42.51 -7.90
C ASP A 862 8.84 -42.84 -6.76
N SER A 863 9.16 -42.48 -5.50
CA SER A 863 8.31 -42.64 -4.31
C SER A 863 7.93 -41.31 -3.63
N ASP A 864 8.38 -40.18 -4.16
CA ASP A 864 8.15 -38.86 -3.56
C ASP A 864 7.06 -38.12 -4.34
N VAL A 865 6.17 -37.44 -3.62
CA VAL A 865 5.11 -36.62 -4.23
C VAL A 865 5.76 -35.38 -4.87
N PRO A 866 5.52 -35.08 -6.16
CA PRO A 866 5.98 -33.82 -6.76
C PRO A 866 5.23 -32.64 -6.12
N TYR A 867 5.99 -31.63 -5.69
CA TYR A 867 5.48 -30.41 -5.02
C TYR A 867 4.73 -29.46 -5.94
#